data_AF-A0A929GKZ2-F1
#
_entry.id   AF-A0A929GKZ2-F1
#
_cell.length_a   1.000
_cell.length_b   1.000
_cell.length_c   1.000
_cell.angle_alpha   90.00
_cell.angle_beta   90.00
_cell.angle_gamma   90.00
#
_symmetry.space_group_name_H-M   'P 1'
#
loop_
_entity.id
_entity.type
_entity.pdbx_description
1 polymer ?
#
loop_
_entity_poly.entity_id
_entity_poly.type
_entity_poly.pdbx_seq_one_letter_code
_entity_poly.pdbx_strand_id
1 'polypeptide(L)'
;MYLLSIHFENARKNGEGRFCVEKTHGKIRKWTLLPSGPAQRELLQLMALACGGADFLARLPCELQRFCRLPDRPLHLEFMIARHAPRDARISTPPVFGSGLEIKGQAKAIKREHCRLLPPNLPIRRPCLGNGNAKYILLGYGPVLRPHQNTDHFDFRDPFHRITRFHSLFSPLARITDPVAFLTRLHYKGVMVSRFPAQQAIRRLSALFKEHLNIDTDLWLEKRCNFEREWSQLRLWKQRAALLVLDAVRHMIDASPKYGTPLEQPGVMLLDRPDLICTKKIFPQWIMLMDRLLPSMQFVLTLSRKARQDFASSVQRKRLPLPAAAQPAAKKKQTRLRPGTILLIDVDGRLPNLALMKLSRHFKEQGCRVKLARKNCQINGTDVVYASCVFSCSVSSRRVGELRRYYGESLIVGGSGVDIRGRLPREIESLPPDYSLYPELGDRAIGFITRGCPYRCPFCIVPIKEGKTRQVADLRELLQDGQKKLILLDDNILSHPRAAEFLEDMARRDVKVNFTQTLDIRLLKQETSRLLRRIRCANTNFSRTVYYFSLNDTRHLDRVRRKYKLMSFSPKDNVEFVCMYGYDTTLAEDAERFRFLRFLPGAYVFVQRYQPIPGAPAPSLAKFFDDKADELIDELIRIVFPQNMKSMEKYYRWVSQLYAITFEKLHMGLVDTIFRYNNRHDKGRYIASVAGTRKE
;
A
#
# COMPACT_ATOMS: atom_id res chain seq x y z
N MET A 1 0.24 0.73 -20.48
CA MET A 1 -0.66 0.54 -21.66
C MET A 1 -0.06 1.14 -22.93
N TYR A 2 -0.56 0.71 -24.10
CA TYR A 2 -0.35 1.35 -25.41
C TYR A 2 -1.68 1.60 -26.12
N LEU A 3 -1.77 2.72 -26.84
CA LEU A 3 -2.89 3.06 -27.72
C LEU A 3 -2.70 2.40 -29.08
N LEU A 4 -3.69 1.61 -29.52
CA LEU A 4 -3.62 0.88 -30.79
C LEU A 4 -4.37 1.58 -31.91
N SER A 5 -5.57 2.10 -31.60
CA SER A 5 -6.38 2.88 -32.54
C SER A 5 -7.39 3.75 -31.80
N ILE A 6 -7.86 4.78 -32.49
CA ILE A 6 -8.99 5.63 -32.11
C ILE A 6 -9.86 5.87 -33.34
N HIS A 7 -11.17 5.81 -33.15
CA HIS A 7 -12.21 6.11 -34.11
C HIS A 7 -13.02 7.27 -33.53
N PHE A 8 -13.40 8.22 -34.37
CA PHE A 8 -14.11 9.41 -33.93
C PHE A 8 -15.15 9.81 -34.95
N GLU A 9 -16.29 10.29 -34.46
CA GLU A 9 -17.34 10.91 -35.26
C GLU A 9 -17.64 12.29 -34.68
N ASN A 10 -18.00 13.24 -35.54
CA ASN A 10 -18.32 14.62 -35.18
C ASN A 10 -17.16 15.41 -34.50
N ALA A 11 -15.90 15.08 -34.80
CA ALA A 11 -14.75 15.87 -34.35
C ALA A 11 -14.66 17.21 -35.10
N ARG A 12 -14.38 18.31 -34.40
CA ARG A 12 -14.47 19.67 -34.97
C ARG A 12 -13.55 19.93 -36.17
N LYS A 13 -12.32 19.45 -36.15
CA LYS A 13 -11.34 19.63 -37.24
C LYS A 13 -11.19 18.38 -38.10
N ASN A 14 -11.35 17.18 -37.54
CA ASN A 14 -11.17 15.92 -38.28
C ASN A 14 -12.47 15.30 -38.80
N GLY A 15 -13.65 15.79 -38.41
CA GLY A 15 -14.94 15.23 -38.82
C GLY A 15 -15.13 13.80 -38.33
N GLU A 16 -15.29 12.88 -39.26
CA GLU A 16 -15.40 11.44 -39.02
C GLU A 16 -14.14 10.74 -39.53
N GLY A 17 -13.61 9.81 -38.77
CA GLY A 17 -12.40 9.12 -39.19
C GLY A 17 -11.85 8.12 -38.18
N ARG A 18 -10.72 7.53 -38.56
CA ARG A 18 -9.98 6.60 -37.71
C ARG A 18 -8.49 6.87 -37.81
N PHE A 19 -7.80 6.64 -36.71
CA PHE A 19 -6.35 6.61 -36.65
C PHE A 19 -5.89 5.28 -36.05
N CYS A 20 -5.04 4.57 -36.79
CA CYS A 20 -4.44 3.32 -36.36
C CYS A 20 -2.93 3.48 -36.27
N VAL A 21 -2.35 3.12 -35.12
CA VAL A 21 -0.90 3.07 -35.00
C VAL A 21 -0.38 1.87 -35.77
N GLU A 22 0.71 2.06 -36.52
CA GLU A 22 1.36 1.01 -37.28
C GLU A 22 1.85 -0.12 -36.37
N LYS A 23 1.53 -1.37 -36.77
CA LYS A 23 1.87 -2.61 -36.05
C LYS A 23 2.53 -3.59 -37.02
N THR A 24 3.58 -4.26 -36.58
CA THR A 24 4.26 -5.31 -37.35
C THR A 24 4.73 -6.41 -36.40
N HIS A 25 4.43 -7.68 -36.71
CA HIS A 25 4.91 -8.86 -35.99
C HIS A 25 4.79 -8.77 -34.45
N GLY A 26 3.60 -8.43 -33.93
CA GLY A 26 3.38 -8.33 -32.48
C GLY A 26 4.09 -7.14 -31.82
N LYS A 27 4.54 -6.15 -32.59
CA LYS A 27 5.14 -4.90 -32.09
C LYS A 27 4.38 -3.69 -32.61
N ILE A 28 4.46 -2.58 -31.89
CA ILE A 28 3.83 -1.29 -32.25
C ILE A 28 4.88 -0.20 -32.46
N ARG A 29 4.62 0.75 -33.34
CA ARG A 29 5.47 1.92 -33.55
C ARG A 29 5.72 2.69 -32.25
N LYS A 30 7.00 2.85 -31.88
CA LYS A 30 7.40 3.63 -30.70
C LYS A 30 7.18 5.12 -30.93
N TRP A 31 7.57 5.62 -32.10
CA TRP A 31 7.52 7.04 -32.47
C TRP A 31 6.63 7.25 -33.69
N THR A 32 5.44 7.82 -33.48
CA THR A 32 4.48 8.13 -34.54
C THR A 32 4.49 9.62 -34.85
N LEU A 33 4.93 9.97 -36.07
CA LEU A 33 5.17 11.35 -36.48
C LEU A 33 4.02 11.85 -37.34
N LEU A 34 3.30 12.86 -36.85
CA LEU A 34 2.20 13.53 -37.55
C LEU A 34 2.66 14.90 -38.06
N PRO A 35 2.12 15.39 -39.19
CA PRO A 35 2.35 16.77 -39.59
C PRO A 35 1.78 17.75 -38.55
N SER A 36 2.41 18.90 -38.41
CA SER A 36 1.86 20.00 -37.62
C SER A 36 0.61 20.59 -38.27
N GLY A 37 -0.42 20.84 -37.48
CA GLY A 37 -1.62 21.52 -37.95
C GLY A 37 -2.76 21.45 -36.93
N PRO A 38 -3.82 22.27 -37.10
CA PRO A 38 -4.96 22.26 -36.19
C PRO A 38 -5.65 20.89 -36.11
N ALA A 39 -5.78 20.17 -37.22
CA ALA A 39 -6.39 18.84 -37.26
C ALA A 39 -5.57 17.80 -36.49
N GLN A 40 -4.24 17.76 -36.66
CA GLN A 40 -3.40 16.80 -35.95
C GLN A 40 -3.22 17.15 -34.47
N ARG A 41 -3.25 18.45 -34.11
CA ARG A 41 -3.36 18.87 -32.71
C ARG A 41 -4.66 18.36 -32.08
N GLU A 42 -5.78 18.55 -32.77
CA GLU A 42 -7.06 18.00 -32.31
C GLU A 42 -6.97 16.48 -32.17
N LEU A 43 -6.36 15.77 -33.12
CA LEU A 43 -6.20 14.32 -33.04
C LEU A 43 -5.44 13.88 -31.77
N LEU A 44 -4.36 14.58 -31.39
CA LEU A 44 -3.68 14.33 -30.10
C LEU A 44 -4.63 14.58 -28.92
N GLN A 45 -5.43 15.64 -28.96
CA GLN A 45 -6.41 15.94 -27.91
C GLN A 45 -7.50 14.86 -27.84
N LEU A 46 -8.02 14.37 -28.96
CA LEU A 46 -8.98 13.25 -29.00
C LEU A 46 -8.38 11.97 -28.40
N MET A 47 -7.11 11.66 -28.69
CA MET A 47 -6.40 10.54 -28.04
C MET A 47 -6.32 10.72 -26.53
N ALA A 48 -6.06 11.94 -26.06
CA ALA A 48 -6.03 12.24 -24.64
C ALA A 48 -7.42 12.15 -23.99
N LEU A 49 -8.48 12.60 -24.67
CA LEU A 49 -9.87 12.45 -24.22
C LEU A 49 -10.24 10.97 -24.09
N ALA A 50 -9.98 10.18 -25.13
CA ALA A 50 -10.19 8.73 -25.13
C ALA A 50 -9.44 8.04 -23.98
N CYS A 51 -8.18 8.42 -23.78
CA CYS A 51 -7.32 7.85 -22.74
C CYS A 51 -7.52 8.47 -21.34
N GLY A 52 -8.37 9.50 -21.18
CA GLY A 52 -8.56 10.25 -19.93
C GLY A 52 -9.61 9.64 -18.98
N GLY A 53 -10.65 9.01 -19.53
CA GLY A 53 -11.78 8.45 -18.76
C GLY A 53 -12.82 9.49 -18.36
N ALA A 54 -14.12 9.15 -18.46
CA ALA A 54 -15.25 10.09 -18.35
C ALA A 54 -15.22 10.98 -17.09
N ASP A 55 -15.01 10.39 -15.92
CA ASP A 55 -15.01 11.11 -14.62
C ASP A 55 -13.96 12.22 -14.55
N PHE A 56 -12.86 12.07 -15.31
CA PHE A 56 -11.72 12.98 -15.29
C PHE A 56 -11.88 14.13 -16.28
N LEU A 57 -12.60 13.92 -17.38
CA LEU A 57 -12.73 14.91 -18.45
C LEU A 57 -13.55 16.13 -18.02
N ALA A 58 -14.44 15.98 -17.04
CA ALA A 58 -15.17 17.11 -16.45
C ALA A 58 -14.26 18.14 -15.75
N ARG A 59 -13.00 17.80 -15.49
CA ARG A 59 -12.01 18.66 -14.81
C ARG A 59 -10.93 19.21 -15.74
N LEU A 60 -11.03 18.96 -17.04
CA LEU A 60 -10.11 19.52 -18.03
C LEU A 60 -10.20 21.06 -18.04
N PRO A 61 -9.09 21.79 -18.25
CA PRO A 61 -9.07 23.25 -18.27
C PRO A 61 -9.58 23.80 -19.62
N CYS A 62 -10.68 23.24 -20.13
CA CYS A 62 -11.35 23.65 -21.35
C CYS A 62 -12.77 23.09 -21.44
N GLU A 63 -13.64 23.78 -22.17
CA GLU A 63 -14.96 23.25 -22.51
C GLU A 63 -14.86 22.09 -23.50
N LEU A 64 -15.48 20.96 -23.16
CA LEU A 64 -15.45 19.76 -23.99
C LEU A 64 -16.22 19.95 -25.32
N GLN A 65 -17.26 20.79 -25.31
CA GLN A 65 -18.07 21.06 -26.50
C GLN A 65 -17.26 21.69 -27.65
N ARG A 66 -16.11 22.31 -27.35
CA ARG A 66 -15.21 22.88 -28.37
C ARG A 66 -14.65 21.85 -29.35
N PHE A 67 -14.76 20.56 -29.04
CA PHE A 67 -14.31 19.44 -29.87
C PHE A 67 -15.41 18.88 -30.78
N CYS A 68 -16.67 19.31 -30.61
CA CYS A 68 -17.77 18.91 -31.47
C CYS A 68 -17.83 19.78 -32.73
N ARG A 69 -17.98 19.17 -33.91
CA ARG A 69 -18.19 19.89 -35.18
C ARG A 69 -19.61 20.44 -35.27
N LEU A 70 -20.58 19.57 -35.01
CA LEU A 70 -22.01 19.86 -34.98
C LEU A 70 -22.46 19.91 -33.52
N PRO A 71 -23.05 21.02 -33.02
CA PRO A 71 -23.42 21.18 -31.62
C PRO A 71 -24.46 20.16 -31.13
N ASP A 72 -25.41 19.78 -31.99
CA ASP A 72 -26.55 18.94 -31.61
C ASP A 72 -26.22 17.45 -31.53
N ARG A 73 -25.13 17.04 -32.17
CA ARG A 73 -24.63 15.66 -32.18
C ARG A 73 -23.52 15.50 -31.14
N PRO A 74 -23.44 14.36 -30.43
CA PRO A 74 -22.30 14.10 -29.55
C PRO A 74 -21.02 13.91 -30.36
N LEU A 75 -19.87 14.27 -29.78
CA LEU A 75 -18.58 13.73 -30.22
C LEU A 75 -18.49 12.28 -29.72
N HIS A 76 -18.44 11.33 -30.64
CA HIS A 76 -18.42 9.90 -30.34
C HIS A 76 -17.00 9.37 -30.58
N LEU A 77 -16.40 8.76 -29.56
CA LEU A 77 -15.04 8.21 -29.60
C LEU A 77 -15.06 6.72 -29.26
N GLU A 78 -14.42 5.89 -30.07
CA GLU A 78 -14.14 4.50 -29.73
C GLU A 78 -12.65 4.20 -29.89
N PHE A 79 -12.06 3.41 -29.01
CA PHE A 79 -10.61 3.23 -29.00
C PHE A 79 -10.19 1.85 -28.52
N MET A 80 -9.02 1.40 -29.01
CA MET A 80 -8.39 0.13 -28.66
C MET A 80 -7.09 0.35 -27.91
N ILE A 81 -6.91 -0.33 -26.78
CA ILE A 81 -5.65 -0.26 -26.01
C ILE A 81 -5.11 -1.66 -25.66
N ALA A 82 -3.80 -1.75 -25.52
CA ALA A 82 -3.09 -2.93 -25.02
C ALA A 82 -2.57 -2.69 -23.59
N ARG A 83 -2.79 -3.65 -22.70
CA ARG A 83 -2.41 -3.63 -21.29
C ARG A 83 -1.28 -4.58 -20.98
N HIS A 84 -0.37 -4.17 -20.11
CA HIS A 84 0.81 -4.96 -19.75
C HIS A 84 0.62 -5.65 -18.41
N ALA A 85 0.57 -6.98 -18.39
CA ALA A 85 0.57 -7.76 -17.15
C ALA A 85 1.99 -7.79 -16.51
N PRO A 86 2.10 -7.97 -15.19
CA PRO A 86 1.04 -7.99 -14.17
C PRO A 86 0.58 -6.57 -13.74
N ARG A 87 1.07 -5.53 -14.42
CA ARG A 87 0.99 -4.12 -13.99
C ARG A 87 -0.40 -3.52 -14.19
N ASP A 88 -0.88 -3.59 -15.42
CA ASP A 88 -2.15 -3.02 -15.88
C ASP A 88 -3.31 -4.04 -15.75
N ALA A 89 -3.00 -5.34 -15.71
CA ALA A 89 -3.95 -6.44 -15.66
C ALA A 89 -3.32 -7.73 -15.08
N ARG A 90 -4.16 -8.71 -14.72
CA ARG A 90 -3.68 -10.07 -14.39
C ARG A 90 -3.18 -10.77 -15.65
N ILE A 91 -2.18 -11.64 -15.52
CA ILE A 91 -1.60 -12.42 -16.62
C ILE A 91 -2.67 -13.21 -17.40
N SER A 92 -3.69 -13.70 -16.70
CA SER A 92 -4.80 -14.45 -17.29
C SER A 92 -5.84 -13.60 -18.04
N THR A 93 -5.69 -12.27 -18.09
CA THR A 93 -6.69 -11.38 -18.70
C THR A 93 -6.25 -11.01 -20.11
N PRO A 94 -7.14 -11.06 -21.13
CA PRO A 94 -6.82 -10.60 -22.48
C PRO A 94 -6.18 -9.20 -22.46
N PRO A 95 -5.01 -9.03 -23.09
CA PRO A 95 -4.25 -7.79 -22.97
C PRO A 95 -4.87 -6.66 -23.77
N VAL A 96 -5.53 -6.96 -24.89
CA VAL A 96 -6.17 -6.00 -25.78
C VAL A 96 -7.67 -5.95 -25.51
N PHE A 97 -8.22 -4.75 -25.42
CA PHE A 97 -9.65 -4.53 -25.25
C PHE A 97 -10.05 -3.16 -25.82
N GLY A 98 -11.34 -2.98 -26.07
CA GLY A 98 -11.94 -1.75 -26.59
C GLY A 98 -12.77 -1.01 -25.55
N SER A 99 -12.97 0.29 -25.78
CA SER A 99 -13.85 1.15 -24.99
C SER A 99 -14.36 2.31 -25.84
N GLY A 100 -15.44 2.96 -25.40
CA GLY A 100 -15.96 4.16 -26.03
C GLY A 100 -16.30 5.27 -25.04
N LEU A 101 -16.35 6.50 -25.55
CA LEU A 101 -16.69 7.73 -24.84
C LEU A 101 -17.53 8.65 -25.74
N GLU A 102 -18.62 9.18 -25.21
CA GLU A 102 -19.41 10.24 -25.84
C GLU A 102 -19.28 11.55 -25.08
N ILE A 103 -19.27 12.66 -25.82
CA ILE A 103 -19.21 14.02 -25.27
C ILE A 103 -20.34 14.86 -25.88
N LYS A 104 -21.26 15.31 -25.02
CA LYS A 104 -22.29 16.31 -25.34
C LYS A 104 -22.51 17.17 -24.10
N GLY A 105 -21.78 18.27 -24.00
CA GLY A 105 -21.60 19.04 -22.76
C GLY A 105 -20.76 18.31 -21.70
N GLN A 106 -21.17 17.09 -21.32
CA GLN A 106 -20.45 16.20 -20.40
C GLN A 106 -19.93 14.94 -21.11
N ALA A 107 -18.87 14.36 -20.57
CA ALA A 107 -18.30 13.10 -21.05
C ALA A 107 -18.97 11.89 -20.37
N LYS A 108 -19.35 10.87 -21.14
CA LYS A 108 -19.97 9.63 -20.65
C LYS A 108 -19.33 8.42 -21.32
N ALA A 109 -19.11 7.34 -20.55
CA ALA A 109 -18.63 6.09 -21.11
C ALA A 109 -19.74 5.40 -21.92
N ILE A 110 -19.39 4.87 -23.09
CA ILE A 110 -20.32 4.17 -23.97
C ILE A 110 -20.53 2.72 -23.47
N LYS A 111 -21.77 2.22 -23.55
CA LYS A 111 -22.09 0.82 -23.22
C LYS A 111 -21.59 -0.11 -24.32
N ARG A 112 -21.38 -1.40 -24.00
CA ARG A 112 -20.80 -2.36 -24.94
C ARG A 112 -21.61 -2.47 -26.23
N GLU A 113 -22.93 -2.51 -26.11
CA GLU A 113 -23.89 -2.60 -27.20
C GLU A 113 -23.90 -1.38 -28.14
N HIS A 114 -23.34 -0.24 -27.69
CA HIS A 114 -23.28 0.99 -28.48
C HIS A 114 -21.88 1.27 -29.07
N CYS A 115 -20.89 0.40 -28.81
CA CYS A 115 -19.61 0.45 -29.50
C CYS A 115 -19.73 -0.23 -30.86
N ARG A 116 -19.82 0.54 -31.94
CA ARG A 116 -20.09 0.12 -33.32
C ARG A 116 -18.90 0.25 -34.26
N LEU A 117 -17.88 1.03 -33.90
CA LEU A 117 -16.70 1.31 -34.73
C LEU A 117 -15.54 0.34 -34.49
N LEU A 118 -15.62 -0.46 -33.43
CA LEU A 118 -14.60 -1.44 -33.04
C LEU A 118 -14.84 -2.83 -33.63
N PRO A 119 -13.78 -3.67 -33.74
CA PRO A 119 -13.93 -5.05 -34.24
C PRO A 119 -14.92 -5.89 -33.40
N PRO A 120 -15.77 -6.72 -34.02
CA PRO A 120 -16.89 -7.39 -33.35
C PRO A 120 -16.47 -8.37 -32.23
N ASN A 121 -15.31 -9.03 -32.38
CA ASN A 121 -14.79 -10.00 -31.40
C ASN A 121 -13.90 -9.36 -30.32
N LEU A 122 -13.78 -8.04 -30.30
CA LEU A 122 -12.97 -7.33 -29.32
C LEU A 122 -13.70 -7.28 -27.96
N PRO A 123 -13.06 -7.71 -26.84
CA PRO A 123 -13.66 -7.49 -25.54
C PRO A 123 -13.84 -5.99 -25.27
N ILE A 124 -15.08 -5.55 -25.05
CA ILE A 124 -15.36 -4.18 -24.63
C ILE A 124 -15.42 -4.11 -23.11
N ARG A 125 -14.69 -3.16 -22.52
CA ARG A 125 -14.67 -2.97 -21.06
C ARG A 125 -14.63 -1.50 -20.71
N ARG A 126 -15.27 -1.14 -19.59
CA ARG A 126 -15.02 0.17 -18.98
C ARG A 126 -13.55 0.26 -18.59
N PRO A 127 -12.82 1.25 -19.10
CA PRO A 127 -11.40 1.35 -18.88
C PRO A 127 -11.19 1.96 -17.48
N CYS A 128 -10.29 1.39 -16.68
CA CYS A 128 -9.87 2.01 -15.42
C CYS A 128 -8.94 3.22 -15.62
N LEU A 129 -9.10 3.98 -16.72
CA LEU A 129 -8.32 5.18 -17.05
C LEU A 129 -8.52 6.21 -15.94
N GLY A 130 -7.40 6.73 -15.42
CA GLY A 130 -7.35 7.61 -14.25
C GLY A 130 -7.58 6.95 -12.87
N ASN A 131 -7.94 5.66 -12.78
CA ASN A 131 -8.11 4.98 -11.49
C ASN A 131 -6.78 4.42 -10.92
N GLY A 132 -6.21 5.15 -9.96
CA GLY A 132 -4.94 4.80 -9.31
C GLY A 132 -3.73 5.46 -10.01
N ASN A 133 -2.58 5.45 -9.35
CA ASN A 133 -1.38 6.12 -9.85
C ASN A 133 -0.74 5.43 -11.07
N ALA A 134 -0.81 4.09 -11.10
CA ALA A 134 0.00 3.24 -11.97
C ALA A 134 -0.75 2.58 -13.13
N LYS A 135 -2.08 2.43 -13.07
CA LYS A 135 -2.81 1.50 -13.96
C LYS A 135 -2.68 1.86 -15.44
N TYR A 136 -2.62 3.15 -15.78
CA TYR A 136 -2.49 3.65 -17.14
C TYR A 136 -1.72 4.97 -17.15
N ILE A 137 -0.50 4.94 -17.67
CA ILE A 137 0.32 6.14 -17.84
C ILE A 137 -0.03 6.81 -19.16
N LEU A 138 -0.52 8.04 -19.06
CA LEU A 138 -0.71 8.97 -20.16
C LEU A 138 -0.08 10.30 -19.76
N LEU A 139 0.76 10.84 -20.64
CA LEU A 139 1.30 12.19 -20.56
C LEU A 139 0.95 12.97 -21.83
N GLY A 140 0.70 14.27 -21.72
CA GLY A 140 0.30 15.11 -22.84
C GLY A 140 0.85 16.52 -22.72
N TYR A 141 1.52 17.01 -23.76
CA TYR A 141 2.15 18.33 -23.72
C TYR A 141 1.80 19.16 -24.94
N GLY A 142 1.40 20.41 -24.68
CA GLY A 142 1.30 21.45 -25.68
C GLY A 142 2.66 22.10 -25.99
N PRO A 143 2.71 23.01 -26.98
CA PRO A 143 3.94 23.68 -27.40
C PRO A 143 4.46 24.71 -26.38
N VAL A 144 3.60 25.17 -25.47
CA VAL A 144 3.92 26.19 -24.47
C VAL A 144 3.93 25.54 -23.10
N LEU A 145 5.09 25.60 -22.43
CA LEU A 145 5.31 25.03 -21.11
C LEU A 145 5.53 26.16 -20.10
N ARG A 146 4.78 26.14 -19.00
CA ARG A 146 4.89 27.12 -17.91
C ARG A 146 5.16 26.40 -16.59
N PRO A 147 6.38 26.43 -16.04
CA PRO A 147 6.63 25.83 -14.74
C PRO A 147 5.95 26.62 -13.61
N HIS A 148 5.63 25.96 -12.51
CA HIS A 148 5.40 26.64 -11.24
C HIS A 148 6.69 27.35 -10.76
N GLN A 149 6.55 28.31 -9.85
CA GLN A 149 7.65 29.04 -9.22
C GLN A 149 7.56 28.90 -7.70
N ASN A 150 8.68 28.52 -7.07
CA ASN A 150 8.84 28.38 -5.63
C ASN A 150 7.84 27.43 -4.96
N THR A 151 7.23 26.55 -5.76
CA THR A 151 6.24 25.60 -5.26
C THR A 151 6.04 24.43 -6.22
N ASP A 152 6.38 23.23 -5.76
CA ASP A 152 5.95 21.98 -6.40
C ASP A 152 4.55 21.62 -5.90
N HIS A 153 3.57 22.54 -5.98
CA HIS A 153 2.14 22.30 -5.68
C HIS A 153 1.53 21.31 -6.68
N PHE A 154 2.11 20.11 -6.75
CA PHE A 154 1.37 18.92 -7.04
C PHE A 154 0.34 18.77 -5.93
N ASP A 155 -0.85 19.35 -6.15
CA ASP A 155 -1.87 19.42 -5.13
C ASP A 155 -2.46 18.03 -4.90
N PHE A 156 -1.81 17.27 -4.02
CA PHE A 156 -2.30 15.97 -3.61
C PHE A 156 -3.61 16.05 -2.83
N ARG A 157 -4.15 17.24 -2.51
CA ARG A 157 -5.52 17.38 -1.97
C ARG A 157 -6.57 17.16 -3.05
N ASP A 158 -6.24 17.39 -4.32
CA ASP A 158 -7.13 17.07 -5.43
C ASP A 158 -7.07 15.56 -5.73
N PRO A 159 -8.16 14.79 -5.55
CA PRO A 159 -8.20 13.38 -5.94
C PRO A 159 -7.96 13.16 -7.45
N PHE A 160 -8.09 14.21 -8.26
CA PHE A 160 -7.94 14.20 -9.70
C PHE A 160 -6.59 14.72 -10.17
N HIS A 161 -5.66 15.16 -9.31
CA HIS A 161 -4.36 15.76 -9.66
C HIS A 161 -3.57 15.07 -10.78
N ARG A 162 -3.85 13.79 -11.08
CA ARG A 162 -3.28 13.01 -12.18
C ARG A 162 -3.65 13.52 -13.58
N ILE A 163 -4.77 14.22 -13.74
CA ILE A 163 -5.20 14.78 -15.04
C ILE A 163 -4.25 15.89 -15.52
N THR A 164 -3.55 16.54 -14.58
CA THR A 164 -2.55 17.58 -14.87
C THR A 164 -1.46 17.09 -15.84
N ARG A 165 -1.20 15.77 -15.88
CA ARG A 165 -0.27 15.08 -16.79
C ARG A 165 -0.46 15.42 -18.27
N PHE A 166 -1.67 15.83 -18.65
CA PHE A 166 -1.97 16.19 -20.03
C PHE A 166 -2.65 17.55 -20.17
N HIS A 167 -2.78 18.35 -19.11
CA HIS A 167 -3.47 19.64 -19.15
C HIS A 167 -2.82 20.66 -20.10
N SER A 168 -1.48 20.66 -20.20
CA SER A 168 -0.78 21.58 -21.10
C SER A 168 -1.08 21.31 -22.58
N LEU A 169 -1.56 20.12 -22.93
CA LEU A 169 -2.08 19.82 -24.28
C LEU A 169 -3.42 20.53 -24.56
N PHE A 170 -4.19 20.86 -23.53
CA PHE A 170 -5.52 21.48 -23.64
C PHE A 170 -5.53 22.99 -23.40
N SER A 171 -4.60 23.49 -22.58
CA SER A 171 -4.49 24.91 -22.22
C SER A 171 -3.03 25.36 -22.09
N PRO A 172 -2.61 26.45 -22.74
CA PRO A 172 -1.26 27.02 -22.59
C PRO A 172 -1.05 27.72 -21.24
N LEU A 173 -2.11 27.88 -20.43
CA LEU A 173 -2.05 28.41 -19.08
C LEU A 173 -1.81 27.31 -18.04
N ALA A 174 -1.96 26.04 -18.41
CA ALA A 174 -1.68 24.93 -17.51
C ALA A 174 -0.21 24.93 -17.11
N ARG A 175 0.02 24.85 -15.80
CA ARG A 175 1.36 24.81 -15.24
C ARG A 175 1.89 23.37 -15.15
N ILE A 176 3.20 23.23 -15.32
CA ILE A 176 3.94 21.98 -15.15
C ILE A 176 4.85 22.06 -13.92
N THR A 177 5.47 20.94 -13.57
CA THR A 177 6.38 20.79 -12.43
C THR A 177 7.37 21.96 -12.29
N ASP A 178 7.53 22.46 -11.06
CA ASP A 178 8.65 23.35 -10.69
C ASP A 178 9.95 22.53 -10.74
N PRO A 179 10.90 22.86 -11.65
CA PRO A 179 12.08 22.05 -11.86
C PRO A 179 13.00 22.01 -10.64
N VAL A 180 13.17 23.13 -9.93
CA VAL A 180 14.08 23.23 -8.79
C VAL A 180 13.50 22.47 -7.61
N ALA A 181 12.22 22.70 -7.29
CA ALA A 181 11.56 22.02 -6.19
C ALA A 181 11.50 20.50 -6.40
N PHE A 182 11.28 20.06 -7.65
CA PHE A 182 11.34 18.63 -7.98
C PHE A 182 12.75 18.06 -7.86
N LEU A 183 13.76 18.72 -8.43
CA LEU A 183 15.14 18.23 -8.37
C LEU A 183 15.65 18.13 -6.93
N THR A 184 15.41 19.15 -6.10
CA THR A 184 15.72 19.12 -4.66
C THR A 184 15.06 17.93 -3.95
N ARG A 185 13.79 17.64 -4.28
CA ARG A 185 13.06 16.50 -3.70
C ARG A 185 13.58 15.16 -4.23
N LEU A 186 13.90 15.07 -5.51
CA LEU A 186 14.44 13.89 -6.15
C LEU A 186 15.82 13.56 -5.57
N HIS A 187 16.65 14.58 -5.38
CA HIS A 187 17.95 14.50 -4.73
C HIS A 187 17.86 14.04 -3.28
N TYR A 188 17.00 14.67 -2.47
CA TYR A 188 16.79 14.22 -1.09
C TYR A 188 16.45 12.73 -1.04
N LYS A 189 15.53 12.28 -1.91
CA LYS A 189 15.14 10.86 -1.97
C LYS A 189 16.25 9.95 -2.52
N GLY A 190 16.91 10.34 -3.60
CA GLY A 190 17.86 9.49 -4.33
C GLY A 190 19.27 9.47 -3.74
N VAL A 191 19.72 10.61 -3.20
CA VAL A 191 21.08 10.85 -2.71
C VAL A 191 21.11 10.83 -1.19
N MET A 192 20.26 11.62 -0.52
CA MET A 192 20.35 11.77 0.95
C MET A 192 19.83 10.55 1.70
N VAL A 193 18.72 9.94 1.25
CA VAL A 193 18.10 8.77 1.90
C VAL A 193 18.17 7.48 1.06
N SER A 194 18.88 7.49 -0.07
CA SER A 194 19.15 6.32 -0.92
C SER A 194 17.91 5.46 -1.26
N ARG A 195 16.78 6.12 -1.56
CA ARG A 195 15.57 5.41 -2.01
C ARG A 195 15.77 4.94 -3.44
N PHE A 196 15.83 3.61 -3.60
CA PHE A 196 16.21 2.96 -4.86
C PHE A 196 15.53 3.53 -6.12
N PRO A 197 14.19 3.71 -6.20
CA PRO A 197 13.57 4.27 -7.42
C PRO A 197 14.01 5.70 -7.76
N ALA A 198 14.18 6.55 -6.74
CA ALA A 198 14.62 7.93 -6.91
C ALA A 198 16.11 8.01 -7.27
N GLN A 199 16.93 7.13 -6.67
CA GLN A 199 18.35 7.01 -6.97
C GLN A 199 18.58 6.60 -8.42
N GLN A 200 17.83 5.62 -8.92
CA GLN A 200 17.90 5.20 -10.33
C GLN A 200 17.47 6.33 -11.27
N ALA A 201 16.40 7.05 -10.92
CA ALA A 201 15.91 8.14 -11.74
C ALA A 201 16.89 9.32 -11.83
N ILE A 202 17.47 9.80 -10.71
CA ILE A 202 18.41 10.92 -10.73
C ILE A 202 19.70 10.57 -11.46
N ARG A 203 20.24 9.37 -11.27
CA ARG A 203 21.45 8.91 -12.01
C ARG A 203 21.22 8.86 -13.51
N ARG A 204 20.09 8.28 -13.94
CA ARG A 204 19.72 8.20 -15.36
C ARG A 204 19.51 9.59 -15.95
N LEU A 205 18.86 10.48 -15.20
CA LEU A 205 18.62 11.87 -15.61
C LEU A 205 19.94 12.63 -15.80
N SER A 206 20.83 12.60 -14.80
CA SER A 206 22.15 13.24 -14.86
C SER A 206 22.96 12.77 -16.06
N ALA A 207 23.06 11.44 -16.25
CA ALA A 207 23.80 10.87 -17.39
C ALA A 207 23.25 11.34 -18.75
N LEU A 208 21.93 11.28 -18.94
CA LEU A 208 21.31 11.66 -20.21
C LEU A 208 21.32 13.18 -20.45
N PHE A 209 21.26 14.00 -19.40
CA PHE A 209 21.39 15.45 -19.49
C PHE A 209 22.80 15.87 -19.88
N LYS A 210 23.82 15.23 -19.31
CA LYS A 210 25.23 15.43 -19.72
C LYS A 210 25.45 15.01 -21.17
N GLU A 211 24.99 13.81 -21.54
CA GLU A 211 25.20 13.25 -22.89
C GLU A 211 24.47 14.03 -24.00
N HIS A 212 23.21 14.39 -23.81
CA HIS A 212 22.36 14.87 -24.91
C HIS A 212 22.01 16.36 -24.86
N LEU A 213 22.15 17.03 -23.71
CA LEU A 213 21.87 18.47 -23.57
C LEU A 213 23.13 19.27 -23.18
N ASN A 214 24.26 18.59 -22.97
CA ASN A 214 25.49 19.17 -22.46
C ASN A 214 25.25 20.01 -21.18
N ILE A 215 24.38 19.51 -20.30
CA ILE A 215 24.15 20.08 -18.98
C ILE A 215 25.16 19.40 -18.05
N ASP A 216 26.01 20.19 -17.40
CA ASP A 216 26.87 19.65 -16.35
C ASP A 216 25.99 19.24 -15.16
N THR A 217 26.13 17.98 -14.74
CA THR A 217 25.33 17.40 -13.66
C THR A 217 26.21 16.70 -12.62
N ASP A 218 27.52 16.95 -12.63
CA ASP A 218 28.47 16.25 -11.75
C ASP A 218 28.14 16.52 -10.27
N LEU A 219 27.74 17.76 -9.96
CA LEU A 219 27.30 18.13 -8.62
C LEU A 219 25.93 17.54 -8.22
N TRP A 220 25.09 17.10 -9.16
CA TRP A 220 23.72 16.67 -8.86
C TRP A 220 23.65 15.41 -8.00
N LEU A 221 24.74 14.66 -7.90
CA LEU A 221 24.85 13.46 -7.06
C LEU A 221 25.56 13.72 -5.73
N GLU A 222 26.06 14.95 -5.50
CA GLU A 222 26.72 15.33 -4.27
C GLU A 222 25.74 15.78 -3.19
N LYS A 223 26.03 15.49 -1.92
CA LYS A 223 25.14 15.82 -0.79
C LYS A 223 24.87 17.32 -0.62
N ARG A 224 25.79 18.19 -1.08
CA ARG A 224 25.73 19.65 -0.93
C ARG A 224 25.18 20.39 -2.15
N CYS A 225 24.68 19.67 -3.16
CA CYS A 225 24.12 20.26 -4.38
C CYS A 225 23.04 21.31 -4.07
N ASN A 226 23.15 22.49 -4.69
CA ASN A 226 22.12 23.53 -4.62
C ASN A 226 21.45 23.69 -5.99
N PHE A 227 20.24 23.15 -6.14
CA PHE A 227 19.52 23.19 -7.42
C PHE A 227 19.04 24.59 -7.83
N GLU A 228 18.91 25.55 -6.93
CA GLU A 228 18.62 26.95 -7.30
C GLU A 228 19.80 27.53 -8.10
N ARG A 229 21.02 27.30 -7.61
CA ARG A 229 22.26 27.70 -8.30
C ARG A 229 22.45 26.92 -9.60
N GLU A 230 22.38 25.59 -9.54
CA GLU A 230 22.59 24.75 -10.74
C GLU A 230 21.60 25.09 -11.85
N TRP A 231 20.32 25.34 -11.50
CA TRP A 231 19.28 25.64 -12.49
C TRP A 231 19.41 27.05 -13.07
N SER A 232 19.68 28.06 -12.24
CA SER A 232 19.79 29.47 -12.68
C SER A 232 20.98 29.71 -13.62
N GLN A 233 22.06 28.93 -13.50
CA GLN A 233 23.23 29.01 -14.39
C GLN A 233 23.00 28.40 -15.78
N LEU A 234 21.92 27.61 -15.97
CA LEU A 234 21.61 27.04 -17.27
C LEU A 234 21.13 28.12 -18.25
N ARG A 235 21.68 28.08 -19.47
CA ARG A 235 21.14 28.88 -20.60
C ARG A 235 19.64 28.59 -20.76
N LEU A 236 18.85 29.63 -21.10
CA LEU A 236 17.39 29.54 -21.19
C LEU A 236 16.88 28.38 -22.07
N TRP A 237 17.57 28.08 -23.18
CA TRP A 237 17.17 26.97 -24.04
C TRP A 237 17.40 25.59 -23.39
N LYS A 238 18.42 25.44 -22.52
CA LYS A 238 18.66 24.21 -21.74
C LYS A 238 17.58 24.01 -20.70
N GLN A 239 17.19 25.09 -20.01
CA GLN A 239 16.06 25.07 -19.09
C GLN A 239 14.78 24.62 -19.81
N ARG A 240 14.45 25.26 -20.95
CA ARG A 240 13.28 24.89 -21.77
C ARG A 240 13.28 23.42 -22.21
N ALA A 241 14.42 22.91 -22.68
CA ALA A 241 14.56 21.52 -23.10
C ALA A 241 14.44 20.52 -21.93
N ALA A 242 14.96 20.88 -20.75
CA ALA A 242 14.92 20.05 -19.55
C ALA A 242 13.54 20.04 -18.87
N LEU A 243 12.75 21.11 -18.96
CA LEU A 243 11.46 21.24 -18.26
C LEU A 243 10.51 20.07 -18.52
N LEU A 244 10.25 19.75 -19.79
CA LEU A 244 9.36 18.64 -20.14
C LEU A 244 9.90 17.29 -19.64
N VAL A 245 11.22 17.11 -19.69
CA VAL A 245 11.87 15.89 -19.22
C VAL A 245 11.66 15.73 -17.71
N LEU A 246 11.91 16.79 -16.94
CA LEU A 246 11.76 16.78 -15.49
C LEU A 246 10.31 16.50 -15.08
N ASP A 247 9.35 17.13 -15.75
CA ASP A 247 7.93 16.90 -15.51
C ASP A 247 7.51 15.46 -15.83
N ALA A 248 7.99 14.89 -16.93
CA ALA A 248 7.74 13.48 -17.26
C ALA A 248 8.33 12.54 -16.20
N VAL A 249 9.58 12.76 -15.76
CA VAL A 249 10.23 11.97 -14.70
C VAL A 249 9.44 12.09 -13.39
N ARG A 250 9.01 13.30 -12.99
CA ARG A 250 8.16 13.53 -11.81
C ARG A 250 6.92 12.65 -11.85
N HIS A 251 6.18 12.71 -12.95
CA HIS A 251 4.94 11.95 -13.11
C HIS A 251 5.17 10.43 -13.12
N MET A 252 6.24 9.96 -13.75
CA MET A 252 6.57 8.52 -13.80
C MET A 252 6.95 7.97 -12.41
N ILE A 253 7.76 8.70 -11.64
CA ILE A 253 8.14 8.31 -10.27
C ILE A 253 6.93 8.29 -9.36
N ASP A 254 6.12 9.35 -9.38
CA ASP A 254 4.95 9.44 -8.52
C ASP A 254 3.89 8.41 -8.88
N ALA A 255 3.72 8.10 -10.17
CA ALA A 255 2.82 7.05 -10.64
C ALA A 255 3.24 5.64 -10.17
N SER A 256 4.53 5.43 -9.94
CA SER A 256 5.11 4.10 -9.79
C SER A 256 6.01 3.97 -8.54
N PRO A 257 5.57 4.40 -7.34
CA PRO A 257 6.45 4.54 -6.18
C PRO A 257 6.92 3.21 -5.59
N LYS A 258 6.29 2.09 -5.98
CA LYS A 258 6.61 0.73 -5.55
C LYS A 258 7.51 -0.01 -6.53
N TYR A 259 7.80 0.56 -7.70
CA TYR A 259 8.60 -0.07 -8.74
C TYR A 259 10.04 0.43 -8.67
N GLY A 260 11.00 -0.49 -8.78
CA GLY A 260 12.43 -0.16 -8.78
C GLY A 260 12.85 0.71 -9.98
N THR A 261 12.24 0.47 -11.15
CA THR A 261 12.50 1.21 -12.40
C THR A 261 11.24 1.94 -12.90
N PRO A 262 10.88 3.08 -12.28
CA PRO A 262 9.66 3.80 -12.62
C PRO A 262 9.68 4.40 -14.05
N LEU A 263 10.85 4.68 -14.63
CA LEU A 263 10.98 5.25 -15.98
C LEU A 263 10.81 4.22 -17.11
N GLU A 264 10.81 2.93 -16.77
CA GLU A 264 10.66 1.81 -17.73
C GLU A 264 9.22 1.32 -17.84
N GLN A 265 8.29 2.03 -17.19
CA GLN A 265 6.89 1.67 -17.22
C GLN A 265 6.27 1.99 -18.58
N PRO A 266 5.44 1.09 -19.13
CA PRO A 266 4.79 1.31 -20.42
C PRO A 266 3.69 2.37 -20.29
N GLY A 267 3.67 3.32 -21.22
CA GLY A 267 2.68 4.38 -21.26
C GLY A 267 2.56 4.98 -22.65
N VAL A 268 1.73 6.01 -22.74
CA VAL A 268 1.55 6.84 -23.93
C VAL A 268 1.93 8.28 -23.61
N MET A 269 2.65 8.92 -24.54
CA MET A 269 3.05 10.32 -24.46
C MET A 269 2.66 11.04 -25.74
N LEU A 270 1.84 12.08 -25.58
CA LEU A 270 1.29 12.89 -26.66
C LEU A 270 1.98 14.24 -26.68
N LEU A 271 2.57 14.66 -27.79
CA LEU A 271 3.38 15.88 -27.86
C LEU A 271 2.96 16.76 -29.05
N ASP A 272 2.38 17.92 -28.78
CA ASP A 272 2.14 18.92 -29.82
C ASP A 272 3.36 19.83 -29.99
N ARG A 273 4.03 19.72 -31.14
CA ARG A 273 5.19 20.54 -31.53
C ARG A 273 6.33 20.57 -30.49
N PRO A 274 6.86 19.40 -30.07
CA PRO A 274 8.07 19.37 -29.23
C PRO A 274 9.31 19.92 -29.97
N ASP A 275 9.24 20.18 -31.28
CA ASP A 275 10.29 20.91 -32.00
C ASP A 275 10.40 22.39 -31.60
N LEU A 276 9.43 22.94 -30.84
CA LEU A 276 9.45 24.32 -30.36
C LEU A 276 10.07 24.50 -28.97
N ILE A 277 10.23 23.43 -28.18
CA ILE A 277 10.77 23.50 -26.82
C ILE A 277 12.31 23.52 -26.77
N CYS A 278 12.96 23.16 -27.89
CA CYS A 278 14.40 23.17 -28.05
C CYS A 278 14.78 23.73 -29.43
N THR A 279 16.05 24.08 -29.63
CA THR A 279 16.51 24.63 -30.91
C THR A 279 16.58 23.54 -31.98
N LYS A 280 16.52 23.94 -33.26
CA LYS A 280 16.60 22.99 -34.40
C LYS A 280 17.83 22.07 -34.33
N LYS A 281 18.98 22.60 -33.88
CA LYS A 281 20.24 21.85 -33.72
C LYS A 281 20.17 20.80 -32.61
N ILE A 282 19.41 21.09 -31.54
CA ILE A 282 19.33 20.24 -30.34
C ILE A 282 18.19 19.21 -30.45
N PHE A 283 17.14 19.49 -31.23
CA PHE A 283 15.97 18.62 -31.34
C PHE A 283 16.29 17.14 -31.60
N PRO A 284 17.21 16.76 -32.52
CA PRO A 284 17.57 15.35 -32.71
C PRO A 284 18.17 14.70 -31.45
N GLN A 285 19.02 15.42 -30.72
CA GLN A 285 19.62 14.95 -29.46
C GLN A 285 18.56 14.82 -28.36
N TRP A 286 17.63 15.77 -28.29
CA TRP A 286 16.51 15.72 -27.35
C TRP A 286 15.60 14.51 -27.59
N ILE A 287 15.35 14.14 -28.85
CA ILE A 287 14.62 12.92 -29.19
C ILE A 287 15.37 11.66 -28.72
N MET A 288 16.71 11.61 -28.89
CA MET A 288 17.52 10.51 -28.37
C MET A 288 17.45 10.41 -26.84
N LEU A 289 17.51 11.56 -26.15
CA LEU A 289 17.33 11.65 -24.71
C LEU A 289 15.98 11.05 -24.30
N MET A 290 14.88 11.48 -24.89
CA MET A 290 13.54 10.98 -24.52
C MET A 290 13.38 9.49 -24.80
N ASP A 291 13.93 9.01 -25.91
CA ASP A 291 13.90 7.60 -26.29
C ASP A 291 14.65 6.72 -25.29
N ARG A 292 15.82 7.18 -24.82
CA ARG A 292 16.63 6.51 -23.80
C ARG A 292 16.08 6.68 -22.40
N LEU A 293 15.46 7.80 -22.07
CA LEU A 293 14.89 8.06 -20.75
C LEU A 293 13.68 7.16 -20.49
N LEU A 294 12.81 7.03 -21.49
CA LEU A 294 11.53 6.32 -21.41
C LEU A 294 11.49 5.18 -22.44
N PRO A 295 12.23 4.08 -22.21
CA PRO A 295 12.44 3.04 -23.21
C PRO A 295 11.15 2.35 -23.65
N SER A 296 10.19 2.22 -22.73
CA SER A 296 8.90 1.54 -22.92
C SER A 296 7.74 2.49 -23.25
N MET A 297 7.99 3.77 -23.50
CA MET A 297 6.94 4.76 -23.76
C MET A 297 6.60 4.82 -25.26
N GLN A 298 5.31 4.81 -25.57
CA GLN A 298 4.80 5.07 -26.91
C GLN A 298 4.61 6.59 -27.09
N PHE A 299 5.17 7.14 -28.17
CA PHE A 299 5.12 8.56 -28.50
C PHE A 299 4.26 8.80 -29.75
N VAL A 300 3.34 9.76 -29.65
CA VAL A 300 2.61 10.32 -30.79
C VAL A 300 2.80 11.83 -30.76
N LEU A 301 3.32 12.40 -31.84
CA LEU A 301 3.73 13.79 -31.86
C LEU A 301 3.44 14.49 -33.19
N THR A 302 3.16 15.78 -33.12
CA THR A 302 3.06 16.65 -34.29
C THR A 302 4.37 17.39 -34.51
N LEU A 303 4.79 17.53 -35.76
CA LEU A 303 6.08 18.13 -36.11
C LEU A 303 5.97 18.99 -37.37
N SER A 304 6.73 20.09 -37.39
CA SER A 304 6.97 20.85 -38.61
C SER A 304 7.60 19.97 -39.71
N ARG A 305 7.46 20.37 -40.98
CA ARG A 305 8.07 19.62 -42.11
C ARG A 305 9.58 19.41 -41.88
N LYS A 306 10.29 20.46 -41.46
CA LYS A 306 11.73 20.42 -41.19
C LYS A 306 12.07 19.47 -40.03
N ALA A 307 11.37 19.57 -38.90
CA ALA A 307 11.63 18.67 -37.77
C ALA A 307 11.34 17.19 -38.08
N ARG A 308 10.40 16.88 -38.98
CA ARG A 308 10.19 15.51 -39.46
C ARG A 308 11.34 15.00 -40.32
N GLN A 309 11.93 15.86 -41.15
CA GLN A 309 13.11 15.54 -41.96
C GLN A 309 14.34 15.34 -41.09
N ASP A 310 14.51 16.17 -40.06
CA ASP A 310 15.65 16.11 -39.13
C ASP A 310 15.47 15.04 -38.03
N PHE A 311 14.38 14.26 -38.06
CA PHE A 311 14.11 13.23 -37.06
C PHE A 311 15.05 12.03 -37.25
N ALA A 312 15.72 11.60 -36.18
CA ALA A 312 16.68 10.50 -36.23
C ALA A 312 16.05 9.19 -36.76
N SER A 313 16.52 8.72 -37.92
CA SER A 313 16.00 7.52 -38.60
C SER A 313 16.12 6.25 -37.74
N SER A 314 17.20 6.14 -36.96
CA SER A 314 17.45 5.05 -36.01
C SER A 314 16.37 4.95 -34.92
N VAL A 315 15.83 6.09 -34.47
CA VAL A 315 14.78 6.17 -33.46
C VAL A 315 13.40 5.96 -34.10
N GLN A 316 13.18 6.51 -35.30
CA GLN A 316 11.91 6.40 -36.03
C GLN A 316 11.52 4.94 -36.34
N ARG A 317 12.51 4.08 -36.57
CA ARG A 317 12.31 2.65 -36.84
C ARG A 317 12.04 1.82 -35.59
N LYS A 318 12.22 2.36 -34.38
CA LYS A 318 12.01 1.60 -33.13
C LYS A 318 10.55 1.15 -32.99
N ARG A 319 10.39 -0.03 -32.40
CA ARG A 319 9.11 -0.69 -32.15
C ARG A 319 9.08 -1.20 -30.71
N LEU A 320 7.92 -1.13 -30.07
CA LEU A 320 7.66 -1.63 -28.72
C LEU A 320 6.96 -2.99 -28.80
N PRO A 321 7.33 -3.96 -27.96
CA PRO A 321 6.63 -5.25 -27.92
C PRO A 321 5.19 -5.07 -27.44
N LEU A 322 4.23 -5.66 -28.14
CA LEU A 322 2.88 -5.79 -27.61
C LEU A 322 2.82 -6.99 -26.64
N PRO A 323 2.00 -6.89 -25.58
CA PRO A 323 1.80 -8.00 -24.64
C PRO A 323 1.26 -9.24 -25.36
N ALA A 324 1.84 -10.40 -25.06
CA ALA A 324 1.42 -11.70 -25.59
C ALA A 324 -0.01 -12.06 -25.17
N ALA A 325 -0.66 -12.96 -25.93
CA ALA A 325 -1.98 -13.46 -25.61
C ALA A 325 -2.04 -14.03 -24.19
N ALA A 326 -3.19 -13.85 -23.52
CA ALA A 326 -3.36 -14.32 -22.16
C ALA A 326 -3.26 -15.85 -22.11
N GLN A 327 -2.41 -16.38 -21.23
CA GLN A 327 -2.40 -17.80 -20.95
C GLN A 327 -3.64 -18.17 -20.14
N PRO A 328 -4.40 -19.21 -20.52
CA PRO A 328 -5.49 -19.71 -19.70
C PRO A 328 -4.95 -20.03 -18.31
N ALA A 329 -5.59 -19.50 -17.26
CA ALA A 329 -5.26 -19.96 -15.92
C ALA A 329 -5.57 -21.46 -15.85
N ALA A 330 -4.58 -22.28 -15.48
CA ALA A 330 -4.81 -23.70 -15.24
C ALA A 330 -6.01 -23.83 -14.28
N LYS A 331 -7.06 -24.55 -14.70
CA LYS A 331 -8.18 -24.87 -13.81
C LYS A 331 -7.58 -25.57 -12.60
N LYS A 332 -7.72 -24.98 -11.40
CA LYS A 332 -7.29 -25.65 -10.17
C LYS A 332 -8.09 -26.95 -10.09
N LYS A 333 -7.43 -28.10 -10.30
CA LYS A 333 -8.03 -29.40 -9.98
C LYS A 333 -8.51 -29.32 -8.53
N GLN A 334 -9.78 -29.62 -8.29
CA GLN A 334 -10.30 -29.74 -6.93
C GLN A 334 -9.54 -30.89 -6.28
N THR A 335 -8.69 -30.57 -5.32
CA THR A 335 -7.98 -31.59 -4.54
C THR A 335 -9.01 -32.32 -3.70
N ARG A 336 -9.22 -33.62 -3.95
CA ARG A 336 -9.98 -34.49 -3.05
C ARG A 336 -9.02 -35.08 -2.03
N LEU A 337 -9.38 -35.05 -0.75
CA LEU A 337 -8.63 -35.74 0.30
C LEU A 337 -8.79 -37.25 0.16
N ARG A 338 -7.77 -37.98 0.60
CA ARG A 338 -7.84 -39.44 0.68
C ARG A 338 -8.81 -39.80 1.82
N PRO A 339 -9.61 -40.87 1.69
CA PRO A 339 -10.45 -41.38 2.78
C PRO A 339 -9.65 -41.56 4.08
N GLY A 340 -10.28 -41.31 5.23
CA GLY A 340 -9.63 -41.38 6.55
C GLY A 340 -8.66 -40.23 6.86
N THR A 341 -8.69 -39.15 6.09
CA THR A 341 -7.91 -37.93 6.39
C THR A 341 -8.75 -36.97 7.22
N ILE A 342 -8.27 -36.58 8.40
CA ILE A 342 -8.84 -35.51 9.22
C ILE A 342 -8.38 -34.15 8.69
N LEU A 343 -9.33 -33.26 8.42
CA LEU A 343 -9.05 -31.89 8.00
C LEU A 343 -9.08 -30.94 9.20
N LEU A 344 -7.97 -30.23 9.42
CA LEU A 344 -7.85 -29.16 10.41
C LEU A 344 -7.81 -27.80 9.69
N ILE A 345 -8.58 -26.81 10.15
CA ILE A 345 -8.69 -25.50 9.53
C ILE A 345 -8.32 -24.39 10.52
N ASP A 346 -7.25 -23.66 10.22
CA ASP A 346 -6.87 -22.42 10.92
C ASP A 346 -7.55 -21.21 10.26
N VAL A 347 -8.60 -20.69 10.89
CA VAL A 347 -9.55 -19.75 10.25
C VAL A 347 -8.97 -18.33 10.12
N ASP A 348 -8.27 -17.86 11.14
CA ASP A 348 -7.91 -16.44 11.27
C ASP A 348 -6.59 -16.15 12.02
N GLY A 349 -5.90 -17.18 12.51
CA GLY A 349 -4.63 -17.06 13.20
C GLY A 349 -3.48 -16.60 12.30
N ARG A 350 -2.56 -15.80 12.87
CA ARG A 350 -1.23 -15.55 12.29
C ARG A 350 -0.14 -16.39 12.94
N LEU A 351 -0.32 -16.71 14.21
CA LEU A 351 0.49 -17.67 14.93
C LEU A 351 -0.07 -19.08 14.69
N PRO A 352 0.78 -20.10 14.69
CA PRO A 352 0.35 -21.50 14.78
C PRO A 352 -0.64 -21.73 15.91
N ASN A 353 -1.64 -22.56 15.64
CA ASN A 353 -2.73 -22.79 16.57
C ASN A 353 -2.44 -24.03 17.43
N LEU A 354 -2.17 -23.79 18.72
CA LEU A 354 -1.79 -24.85 19.66
C LEU A 354 -2.87 -25.94 19.80
N ALA A 355 -4.15 -25.55 19.78
CA ALA A 355 -5.25 -26.52 19.86
C ALA A 355 -5.29 -27.44 18.63
N LEU A 356 -5.04 -26.90 17.43
CA LEU A 356 -4.95 -27.70 16.21
C LEU A 356 -3.71 -28.61 16.21
N MET A 357 -2.59 -28.15 16.77
CA MET A 357 -1.38 -28.99 16.93
C MET A 357 -1.65 -30.19 17.84
N LYS A 358 -2.36 -30.00 18.95
CA LYS A 358 -2.74 -31.08 19.86
C LYS A 358 -3.76 -32.05 19.24
N LEU A 359 -4.76 -31.53 18.51
CA LEU A 359 -5.68 -32.37 17.72
C LEU A 359 -4.93 -33.18 16.66
N SER A 360 -3.95 -32.58 15.97
CA SER A 360 -3.14 -33.29 14.98
C SER A 360 -2.37 -34.44 15.62
N ARG A 361 -1.77 -34.22 16.80
CA ARG A 361 -1.09 -35.28 17.56
C ARG A 361 -2.04 -36.43 17.88
N HIS A 362 -3.19 -36.11 18.48
CA HIS A 362 -4.21 -37.08 18.88
C HIS A 362 -4.65 -38.00 17.72
N PHE A 363 -5.01 -37.42 16.58
CA PHE A 363 -5.47 -38.22 15.44
C PHE A 363 -4.34 -39.02 14.79
N LYS A 364 -3.11 -38.50 14.76
CA LYS A 364 -1.96 -39.26 14.24
C LYS A 364 -1.63 -40.47 15.11
N GLU A 365 -1.75 -40.36 16.43
CA GLU A 365 -1.57 -41.49 17.36
C GLU A 365 -2.61 -42.61 17.15
N GLN A 366 -3.78 -42.28 16.58
CA GLN A 366 -4.80 -43.24 16.17
C GLN A 366 -4.58 -43.79 14.75
N GLY A 367 -3.47 -43.45 14.09
CA GLY A 367 -3.17 -43.85 12.71
C GLY A 367 -3.88 -43.03 11.63
N CYS A 368 -4.62 -41.98 11.99
CA CYS A 368 -5.28 -41.12 11.02
C CYS A 368 -4.27 -40.21 10.30
N ARG A 369 -4.57 -39.89 9.05
CA ARG A 369 -3.84 -38.83 8.31
C ARG A 369 -4.42 -37.48 8.66
N VAL A 370 -3.57 -36.47 8.80
CA VAL A 370 -4.01 -35.11 9.13
C VAL A 370 -3.58 -34.13 8.05
N LYS A 371 -4.48 -33.23 7.65
CA LYS A 371 -4.19 -32.14 6.72
C LYS A 371 -4.57 -30.80 7.34
N LEU A 372 -3.63 -29.84 7.33
CA LEU A 372 -3.91 -28.45 7.64
C LEU A 372 -4.39 -27.69 6.39
N ALA A 373 -5.48 -26.95 6.53
CA ALA A 373 -5.92 -25.90 5.64
C ALA A 373 -6.08 -24.57 6.39
N ARG A 374 -6.27 -23.46 5.67
CA ARG A 374 -6.39 -22.12 6.26
C ARG A 374 -7.59 -21.36 5.73
N LYS A 375 -8.08 -20.41 6.54
CA LYS A 375 -9.21 -19.53 6.22
C LYS A 375 -10.48 -20.35 5.97
N ASN A 376 -11.22 -20.04 4.91
CA ASN A 376 -12.45 -20.69 4.47
C ASN A 376 -12.18 -21.77 3.41
N CYS A 377 -11.08 -22.52 3.53
CA CYS A 377 -10.71 -23.50 2.51
C CYS A 377 -11.70 -24.68 2.51
N GLN A 378 -12.25 -24.96 1.32
CA GLN A 378 -13.23 -26.01 1.06
C GLN A 378 -12.56 -27.14 0.28
N ILE A 379 -12.54 -28.34 0.86
CA ILE A 379 -11.87 -29.52 0.31
C ILE A 379 -12.81 -30.73 0.47
N ASN A 380 -13.01 -31.49 -0.62
CA ASN A 380 -13.88 -32.68 -0.62
C ASN A 380 -13.17 -33.93 -0.09
N GLY A 381 -13.95 -34.90 0.40
CA GLY A 381 -13.46 -36.25 0.74
C GLY A 381 -12.99 -36.42 2.19
N THR A 382 -13.62 -35.72 3.13
CA THR A 382 -13.36 -35.82 4.57
C THR A 382 -14.69 -35.94 5.30
N ASP A 383 -14.76 -36.84 6.27
CA ASP A 383 -16.00 -37.11 7.03
C ASP A 383 -16.06 -36.27 8.32
N VAL A 384 -14.91 -35.78 8.79
CA VAL A 384 -14.79 -34.92 9.99
C VAL A 384 -13.81 -33.78 9.74
N VAL A 385 -14.21 -32.57 10.12
CA VAL A 385 -13.43 -31.34 9.97
C VAL A 385 -13.40 -30.56 11.29
N TYR A 386 -12.22 -30.21 11.77
CA TYR A 386 -12.06 -29.32 12.92
C TYR A 386 -11.56 -27.96 12.48
N ALA A 387 -12.25 -26.89 12.88
CA ALA A 387 -11.82 -25.53 12.62
C ALA A 387 -11.59 -24.77 13.93
N SER A 388 -10.52 -23.97 13.97
CA SER A 388 -10.25 -23.10 15.11
C SER A 388 -10.30 -21.63 14.69
N CYS A 389 -11.15 -20.87 15.37
CA CYS A 389 -11.38 -19.44 15.14
C CYS A 389 -11.05 -18.66 16.42
N VAL A 390 -10.01 -17.84 16.38
CA VAL A 390 -9.51 -17.13 17.55
C VAL A 390 -10.18 -15.77 17.73
N PHE A 391 -10.52 -15.07 16.64
CA PHE A 391 -11.05 -13.71 16.69
C PHE A 391 -12.55 -13.66 16.43
N SER A 392 -13.26 -12.83 17.21
CA SER A 392 -14.68 -12.53 17.04
C SER A 392 -14.86 -11.24 16.22
N CYS A 393 -14.52 -11.29 14.92
CA CYS A 393 -14.77 -10.17 13.99
C CYS A 393 -15.59 -10.62 12.79
N SER A 394 -16.25 -9.68 12.10
CA SER A 394 -17.15 -9.97 10.98
C SER A 394 -16.52 -10.82 9.88
N VAL A 395 -15.23 -10.63 9.58
CA VAL A 395 -14.49 -11.43 8.60
C VAL A 395 -14.35 -12.88 9.06
N SER A 396 -14.02 -13.10 10.33
CA SER A 396 -13.92 -14.44 10.92
C SER A 396 -15.28 -15.13 10.96
N SER A 397 -16.32 -14.43 11.43
CA SER A 397 -17.70 -14.95 11.46
C SER A 397 -18.20 -15.33 10.06
N ARG A 398 -17.92 -14.54 9.03
CA ARG A 398 -18.26 -14.87 7.64
C ARG A 398 -17.57 -16.16 7.18
N ARG A 399 -16.27 -16.30 7.45
CA ARG A 399 -15.52 -17.52 7.10
C ARG A 399 -16.09 -18.75 7.78
N VAL A 400 -16.39 -18.67 9.08
CA VAL A 400 -17.03 -19.75 9.83
C VAL A 400 -18.40 -20.10 9.22
N GLY A 401 -19.20 -19.09 8.87
CA GLY A 401 -20.49 -19.30 8.19
C GLY A 401 -20.37 -20.00 6.84
N GLU A 402 -19.37 -19.64 6.03
CA GLU A 402 -19.07 -20.33 4.76
C GLU A 402 -18.62 -21.77 4.96
N LEU A 403 -17.83 -22.05 6.01
CA LEU A 403 -17.43 -23.42 6.37
C LEU A 403 -18.64 -24.24 6.82
N ARG A 404 -19.51 -23.69 7.69
CA ARG A 404 -20.73 -24.36 8.15
C ARG A 404 -21.66 -24.74 7.00
N ARG A 405 -21.88 -23.82 6.05
CA ARG A 405 -22.71 -24.10 4.86
C ARG A 405 -22.14 -25.21 3.98
N TYR A 406 -20.81 -25.37 3.95
CA TYR A 406 -20.15 -26.32 3.07
C TYR A 406 -20.05 -27.72 3.68
N TYR A 407 -19.62 -27.80 4.94
CA TYR A 407 -19.32 -29.07 5.61
C TYR A 407 -20.49 -29.60 6.45
N GLY A 408 -21.51 -28.78 6.75
CA GLY A 408 -22.66 -29.19 7.55
C GLY A 408 -22.26 -29.78 8.89
N GLU A 409 -22.85 -30.92 9.23
CA GLU A 409 -22.63 -31.66 10.49
C GLU A 409 -21.21 -32.21 10.64
N SER A 410 -20.45 -32.37 9.55
CA SER A 410 -19.05 -32.82 9.61
C SER A 410 -18.11 -31.77 10.22
N LEU A 411 -18.55 -30.53 10.44
CA LEU A 411 -17.71 -29.44 10.93
C LEU A 411 -17.87 -29.20 12.43
N ILE A 412 -16.77 -29.35 13.16
CA ILE A 412 -16.64 -28.97 14.56
C ILE A 412 -15.81 -27.69 14.63
N VAL A 413 -16.39 -26.59 15.13
CA VAL A 413 -15.71 -25.30 15.25
C VAL A 413 -15.48 -24.94 16.71
N GLY A 414 -14.22 -24.67 17.07
CA GLY A 414 -13.84 -24.17 18.38
C GLY A 414 -13.04 -22.87 18.32
N GLY A 415 -12.56 -22.44 19.49
CA GLY A 415 -11.76 -21.24 19.66
C GLY A 415 -12.56 -20.03 20.16
N SER A 416 -11.84 -19.09 20.75
CA SER A 416 -12.44 -17.96 21.50
C SER A 416 -13.29 -17.01 20.65
N GLY A 417 -13.16 -17.03 19.32
CA GLY A 417 -14.00 -16.26 18.41
C GLY A 417 -15.39 -16.87 18.19
N VAL A 418 -15.62 -18.11 18.65
CA VAL A 418 -16.88 -18.84 18.51
C VAL A 418 -17.45 -19.20 19.87
N ASP A 419 -16.62 -19.78 20.74
CA ASP A 419 -16.98 -20.08 22.12
C ASP A 419 -15.79 -19.78 23.04
N ILE A 420 -15.95 -18.80 23.92
CA ILE A 420 -14.93 -18.38 24.89
C ILE A 420 -14.71 -19.43 25.98
N ARG A 421 -15.72 -20.25 26.30
CA ARG A 421 -15.67 -21.30 27.33
C ARG A 421 -15.26 -22.65 26.77
N GLY A 422 -15.29 -22.83 25.45
CA GLY A 422 -14.90 -24.06 24.79
C GLY A 422 -13.48 -24.51 25.14
N ARG A 423 -13.33 -25.78 25.51
CA ARG A 423 -12.04 -26.43 25.83
C ARG A 423 -11.88 -27.68 24.99
N LEU A 424 -10.62 -28.04 24.72
CA LEU A 424 -10.33 -29.39 24.25
C LEU A 424 -10.62 -30.39 25.40
N PRO A 425 -11.01 -31.64 25.07
CA PRO A 425 -11.02 -32.73 26.04
C PRO A 425 -9.67 -32.82 26.76
N ARG A 426 -9.70 -33.20 28.05
CA ARG A 426 -8.51 -33.18 28.91
C ARG A 426 -7.40 -34.07 28.35
N GLU A 427 -7.74 -35.24 27.82
CA GLU A 427 -6.76 -36.14 27.19
C GLU A 427 -6.06 -35.48 26.01
N ILE A 428 -6.77 -34.74 25.15
CA ILE A 428 -6.18 -34.03 24.01
C ILE A 428 -5.39 -32.80 24.47
N GLU A 429 -5.90 -32.02 25.43
CA GLU A 429 -5.21 -30.85 25.97
C GLU A 429 -3.89 -31.25 26.66
N SER A 430 -3.77 -32.44 27.22
CA SER A 430 -2.53 -32.91 27.85
C SER A 430 -1.44 -33.35 26.87
N LEU A 431 -1.77 -33.54 25.59
CA LEU A 431 -0.80 -34.00 24.59
C LEU A 431 0.24 -32.91 24.23
N PRO A 432 1.48 -33.32 23.89
CA PRO A 432 2.46 -32.42 23.32
C PRO A 432 1.99 -31.94 21.92
N PRO A 433 2.34 -30.70 21.52
CA PRO A 433 1.91 -30.15 20.24
C PRO A 433 2.66 -30.80 19.06
N ASP A 434 1.93 -31.15 18.00
CA ASP A 434 2.52 -31.62 16.74
C ASP A 434 3.11 -30.48 15.90
N TYR A 435 4.41 -30.24 16.03
CA TYR A 435 5.14 -29.21 15.28
C TYR A 435 5.18 -29.46 13.76
N SER A 436 4.99 -30.69 13.30
CA SER A 436 4.97 -30.99 11.85
C SER A 436 3.74 -30.39 11.14
N LEU A 437 2.69 -30.02 11.89
CA LEU A 437 1.51 -29.36 11.35
C LEU A 437 1.81 -27.94 10.83
N TYR A 438 2.77 -27.26 11.47
CA TYR A 438 3.18 -25.88 11.15
C TYR A 438 4.70 -25.83 10.92
N PRO A 439 5.19 -26.34 9.78
CA PRO A 439 6.63 -26.45 9.52
C PRO A 439 7.34 -25.09 9.50
N GLU A 440 6.61 -23.98 9.29
CA GLU A 440 7.18 -22.64 9.34
C GLU A 440 7.68 -22.19 10.73
N LEU A 441 7.35 -22.93 11.80
CA LEU A 441 7.92 -22.68 13.13
C LEU A 441 9.42 -22.95 13.16
N GLY A 442 9.90 -23.92 12.37
CA GLY A 442 11.30 -24.34 12.38
C GLY A 442 11.78 -24.68 13.79
N ASP A 443 12.80 -23.98 14.27
CA ASP A 443 13.45 -24.20 15.57
C ASP A 443 12.76 -23.50 16.76
N ARG A 444 11.48 -23.15 16.62
CA ARG A 444 10.71 -22.36 17.60
C ARG A 444 9.66 -23.22 18.30
N ALA A 445 9.74 -23.26 19.62
CA ALA A 445 8.66 -23.73 20.48
C ALA A 445 7.55 -22.69 20.63
N ILE A 446 6.33 -23.14 20.91
CA ILE A 446 5.18 -22.29 21.21
C ILE A 446 4.32 -22.93 22.29
N GLY A 447 3.92 -22.16 23.31
CA GLY A 447 3.10 -22.72 24.39
C GLY A 447 2.88 -21.79 25.57
N PHE A 448 2.30 -22.34 26.62
CA PHE A 448 1.99 -21.67 27.88
C PHE A 448 2.74 -22.35 29.02
N ILE A 449 3.40 -21.59 29.88
CA ILE A 449 3.84 -22.05 31.21
C ILE A 449 2.74 -21.75 32.23
N THR A 450 2.14 -20.56 32.13
CA THR A 450 1.00 -20.12 32.93
C THR A 450 -0.17 -19.68 32.06
N ARG A 451 -1.38 -19.77 32.62
CA ARG A 451 -2.59 -19.17 32.06
C ARG A 451 -3.35 -18.39 33.11
N GLY A 452 -4.02 -17.32 32.71
CA GLY A 452 -4.82 -16.47 33.58
C GLY A 452 -4.13 -15.17 33.97
N CYS A 453 -4.92 -14.27 34.54
CA CYS A 453 -4.49 -12.93 34.94
C CYS A 453 -5.25 -12.52 36.22
N PRO A 454 -4.60 -11.82 37.18
CA PRO A 454 -5.28 -11.39 38.41
C PRO A 454 -6.25 -10.22 38.16
N TYR A 455 -6.12 -9.53 37.03
CA TYR A 455 -6.94 -8.37 36.69
C TYR A 455 -8.21 -8.77 35.96
N ARG A 456 -9.31 -8.07 36.24
CA ARG A 456 -10.62 -8.26 35.58
C ARG A 456 -10.93 -7.10 34.63
N CYS A 457 -10.00 -6.80 33.72
CA CYS A 457 -10.18 -5.73 32.75
C CYS A 457 -11.44 -5.98 31.90
N PRO A 458 -12.39 -5.03 31.79
CA PRO A 458 -13.69 -5.28 31.15
C PRO A 458 -13.60 -5.63 29.66
N PHE A 459 -12.56 -5.14 28.99
CA PHE A 459 -12.29 -5.38 27.56
C PHE A 459 -11.60 -6.73 27.29
N CYS A 460 -11.17 -7.47 28.32
CA CYS A 460 -10.27 -8.61 28.18
C CYS A 460 -11.01 -9.95 28.25
N ILE A 461 -10.67 -10.90 27.37
CA ILE A 461 -11.22 -12.27 27.40
C ILE A 461 -10.66 -13.11 28.56
N VAL A 462 -9.45 -12.81 29.03
CA VAL A 462 -8.66 -13.68 29.91
C VAL A 462 -9.38 -14.02 31.22
N PRO A 463 -10.05 -13.09 31.92
CA PRO A 463 -10.73 -13.42 33.17
C PRO A 463 -11.86 -14.45 33.00
N ILE A 464 -12.58 -14.39 31.88
CA ILE A 464 -13.68 -15.31 31.56
C ILE A 464 -13.13 -16.64 31.03
N LYS A 465 -12.09 -16.57 30.20
CA LYS A 465 -11.50 -17.74 29.56
C LYS A 465 -10.57 -18.50 30.50
N GLU A 466 -9.55 -17.85 31.02
CA GLU A 466 -8.48 -18.52 31.75
C GLU A 466 -8.59 -18.34 33.27
N GLY A 467 -9.28 -17.31 33.76
CA GLY A 467 -9.46 -17.08 35.20
C GLY A 467 -8.19 -16.57 35.89
N LYS A 468 -8.02 -16.96 37.17
CA LYS A 468 -6.83 -16.59 37.96
C LYS A 468 -5.58 -17.29 37.43
N THR A 469 -4.44 -16.61 37.55
CA THR A 469 -3.14 -17.13 37.11
C THR A 469 -2.81 -18.45 37.79
N ARG A 470 -2.51 -19.48 36.99
CA ARG A 470 -2.03 -20.79 37.44
C ARG A 470 -0.98 -21.33 36.48
N GLN A 471 -0.09 -22.18 36.97
CA GLN A 471 0.82 -22.94 36.13
C GLN A 471 0.04 -24.03 35.37
N VAL A 472 0.40 -24.25 34.11
CA VAL A 472 -0.21 -25.27 33.23
C VAL A 472 0.81 -26.17 32.53
N ALA A 473 2.09 -25.80 32.52
CA ALA A 473 3.19 -26.60 31.99
C ALA A 473 4.52 -26.16 32.60
N ASP A 474 5.57 -26.95 32.37
CA ASP A 474 6.95 -26.59 32.66
C ASP A 474 7.72 -26.16 31.41
N LEU A 475 8.78 -25.35 31.58
CA LEU A 475 9.63 -24.94 30.46
C LEU A 475 10.25 -26.14 29.73
N ARG A 476 10.55 -27.24 30.44
CA ARG A 476 11.10 -28.47 29.84
C ARG A 476 10.11 -29.12 28.88
N GLU A 477 8.83 -29.11 29.21
CA GLU A 477 7.75 -29.69 28.38
C GLU A 477 7.54 -28.90 27.08
N LEU A 478 7.82 -27.60 27.10
CA LEU A 478 7.73 -26.78 25.89
C LEU A 478 8.92 -26.94 24.94
N LEU A 479 10.10 -27.32 25.46
CA LEU A 479 11.37 -27.38 24.74
C LEU A 479 11.82 -28.83 24.43
N GLN A 480 10.87 -29.72 24.16
CA GLN A 480 11.09 -31.17 24.03
C GLN A 480 12.07 -31.57 22.91
N ASP A 481 12.22 -30.77 21.84
CA ASP A 481 13.11 -31.08 20.72
C ASP A 481 14.41 -30.24 20.73
N GLY A 482 14.82 -29.77 21.92
CA GLY A 482 16.04 -28.97 22.09
C GLY A 482 15.95 -27.55 21.54
N GLN A 483 14.73 -27.05 21.27
CA GLN A 483 14.52 -25.69 20.79
C GLN A 483 15.14 -24.65 21.74
N LYS A 484 15.74 -23.60 21.17
CA LYS A 484 16.31 -22.45 21.92
C LYS A 484 15.50 -21.16 21.72
N LYS A 485 14.36 -21.23 21.05
CA LYS A 485 13.47 -20.10 20.79
C LYS A 485 12.06 -20.45 21.24
N LEU A 486 11.43 -19.60 22.05
CA LEU A 486 10.11 -19.84 22.63
C LEU A 486 9.17 -18.67 22.37
N ILE A 487 8.05 -18.91 21.71
CA ILE A 487 6.91 -18.00 21.66
C ILE A 487 6.02 -18.32 22.86
N LEU A 488 6.11 -17.49 23.89
CA LEU A 488 5.39 -17.69 25.14
C LEU A 488 4.03 -17.00 25.07
N LEU A 489 2.97 -17.78 25.27
CA LEU A 489 1.58 -17.34 25.14
C LEU A 489 0.95 -16.90 26.46
N ASP A 490 1.66 -17.01 27.58
CA ASP A 490 1.20 -16.65 28.93
C ASP A 490 0.51 -15.30 29.01
N ASP A 491 -0.68 -15.25 29.59
CA ASP A 491 -1.47 -14.01 29.68
C ASP A 491 -0.81 -12.97 30.60
N ASN A 492 -0.22 -13.41 31.71
CA ASN A 492 0.51 -12.54 32.64
C ASN A 492 1.47 -13.34 33.55
N ILE A 493 2.57 -13.86 33.00
CA ILE A 493 3.52 -14.69 33.75
C ILE A 493 4.05 -14.02 35.04
N LEU A 494 4.21 -12.69 35.06
CA LEU A 494 4.71 -11.94 36.22
C LEU A 494 3.73 -11.92 37.41
N SER A 495 2.47 -12.28 37.18
CA SER A 495 1.48 -12.39 38.25
C SER A 495 1.53 -13.72 39.01
N HIS A 496 2.27 -14.70 38.50
CA HIS A 496 2.44 -15.97 39.20
C HIS A 496 3.42 -15.81 40.38
N PRO A 497 3.15 -16.41 41.57
CA PRO A 497 4.06 -16.32 42.71
C PRO A 497 5.49 -16.80 42.40
N ARG A 498 5.60 -17.84 41.57
CA ARG A 498 6.88 -18.44 41.11
C ARG A 498 7.47 -17.78 39.85
N ALA A 499 7.06 -16.57 39.50
CA ALA A 499 7.52 -15.91 38.26
C ALA A 499 9.05 -15.79 38.16
N ALA A 500 9.75 -15.55 39.28
CA ALA A 500 11.20 -15.47 39.31
C ALA A 500 11.84 -16.81 38.90
N GLU A 501 11.32 -17.95 39.39
CA GLU A 501 11.82 -19.28 39.05
C GLU A 501 11.68 -19.56 37.54
N PHE A 502 10.53 -19.25 36.95
CA PHE A 502 10.32 -19.45 35.51
C PHE A 502 11.28 -18.61 34.65
N LEU A 503 11.48 -17.33 35.03
CA LEU A 503 12.41 -16.45 34.33
C LEU A 503 13.87 -16.88 34.53
N GLU A 504 14.22 -17.37 35.71
CA GLU A 504 15.54 -17.90 35.98
C GLU A 504 15.83 -19.16 35.15
N ASP A 505 14.87 -20.06 35.03
CA ASP A 505 14.99 -21.24 34.17
C ASP A 505 15.19 -20.87 32.70
N MET A 506 14.47 -19.86 32.20
CA MET A 506 14.69 -19.33 30.84
C MET A 506 16.10 -18.75 30.67
N ALA A 507 16.58 -17.99 31.66
CA ALA A 507 17.90 -17.37 31.64
C ALA A 507 19.03 -18.40 31.72
N ARG A 508 18.94 -19.38 32.63
CA ARG A 508 19.93 -20.46 32.80
C ARG A 508 20.07 -21.32 31.54
N ARG A 509 18.97 -21.55 30.82
CA ARG A 509 18.95 -22.38 29.59
C ARG A 509 19.32 -21.61 28.32
N ASP A 510 19.59 -20.31 28.42
CA ASP A 510 19.86 -19.39 27.31
C ASP A 510 18.78 -19.43 26.22
N VAL A 511 17.50 -19.44 26.64
CA VAL A 511 16.36 -19.46 25.72
C VAL A 511 16.09 -18.04 25.23
N LYS A 512 15.93 -17.87 23.90
CA LYS A 512 15.36 -16.65 23.33
C LYS A 512 13.84 -16.69 23.50
N VAL A 513 13.25 -15.65 24.08
CA VAL A 513 11.82 -15.67 24.44
C VAL A 513 11.08 -14.51 23.79
N ASN A 514 9.96 -14.80 23.14
CA ASN A 514 8.98 -13.81 22.71
C ASN A 514 7.79 -13.83 23.67
N PHE A 515 7.65 -12.79 24.49
CA PHE A 515 6.51 -12.59 25.38
C PHE A 515 5.32 -11.99 24.61
N THR A 516 4.58 -12.80 23.85
CA THR A 516 3.65 -12.29 22.84
C THR A 516 2.43 -11.56 23.41
N GLN A 517 2.02 -11.87 24.65
CA GLN A 517 0.89 -11.21 25.34
C GLN A 517 1.32 -9.99 26.16
N THR A 518 2.56 -9.54 26.02
CA THR A 518 3.20 -8.48 26.81
C THR A 518 3.39 -8.84 28.29
N LEU A 519 4.26 -8.10 28.97
CA LEU A 519 4.47 -8.19 30.41
C LEU A 519 3.76 -7.02 31.11
N ASP A 520 3.21 -7.26 32.30
CA ASP A 520 2.72 -6.17 33.14
C ASP A 520 3.88 -5.52 33.91
N ILE A 521 4.33 -4.37 33.42
CA ILE A 521 5.43 -3.62 34.01
C ILE A 521 5.17 -3.24 35.48
N ARG A 522 3.91 -3.12 35.90
CA ARG A 522 3.54 -2.74 37.27
C ARG A 522 3.89 -3.84 38.27
N LEU A 523 4.01 -5.08 37.82
CA LEU A 523 4.34 -6.27 38.62
C LEU A 523 5.84 -6.55 38.71
N LEU A 524 6.69 -5.82 37.97
CA LEU A 524 8.13 -6.03 38.03
C LEU A 524 8.68 -5.83 39.45
N LYS A 525 9.56 -6.74 39.86
CA LYS A 525 10.39 -6.64 41.06
C LYS A 525 11.86 -6.48 40.64
N GLN A 526 12.74 -6.11 41.57
CA GLN A 526 14.17 -5.98 41.30
C GLN A 526 14.77 -7.27 40.72
N GLU A 527 14.43 -8.41 41.31
CA GLU A 527 14.85 -9.74 40.88
C GLU A 527 14.38 -10.09 39.47
N THR A 528 13.06 -10.02 39.21
CA THR A 528 12.51 -10.34 37.88
C THR A 528 13.03 -9.40 36.80
N SER A 529 13.34 -8.15 37.13
CA SER A 529 13.94 -7.18 36.19
C SER A 529 15.37 -7.61 35.81
N ARG A 530 16.20 -8.02 36.78
CA ARG A 530 17.54 -8.58 36.52
C ARG A 530 17.49 -9.84 35.67
N LEU A 531 16.53 -10.74 35.93
CA LEU A 531 16.33 -11.96 35.15
C LEU A 531 15.90 -11.66 33.71
N LEU A 532 14.91 -10.77 33.51
CA LEU A 532 14.47 -10.36 32.18
C LEU A 532 15.60 -9.73 31.35
N ARG A 533 16.55 -9.03 31.98
CA ARG A 533 17.74 -8.50 31.30
C ARG A 533 18.76 -9.57 30.89
N ARG A 534 18.75 -10.73 31.56
CA ARG A 534 19.57 -11.90 31.20
C ARG A 534 18.91 -12.75 30.11
N ILE A 535 17.58 -12.72 30.01
CA ILE A 535 16.85 -13.42 28.95
C ILE A 535 17.02 -12.68 27.62
N ARG A 536 17.23 -13.43 26.54
CA ARG A 536 17.26 -12.88 25.17
C ARG A 536 15.84 -12.65 24.65
N CYS A 537 15.17 -11.61 25.17
CA CYS A 537 13.84 -11.20 24.75
C CYS A 537 13.82 -10.80 23.26
N ALA A 538 12.91 -11.34 22.46
CA ALA A 538 12.89 -11.12 21.02
C ALA A 538 11.47 -10.92 20.47
N ASN A 539 11.39 -10.37 19.26
CA ASN A 539 10.14 -10.39 18.48
C ASN A 539 9.82 -11.81 17.97
N THR A 540 8.60 -12.03 17.47
CA THR A 540 8.06 -13.36 17.12
C THR A 540 8.85 -14.13 16.07
N ASN A 541 9.55 -13.44 15.15
CA ASN A 541 10.43 -14.09 14.16
C ASN A 541 11.89 -14.21 14.65
N PHE A 542 12.18 -13.81 15.88
CA PHE A 542 13.50 -13.86 16.53
C PHE A 542 14.61 -13.10 15.76
N SER A 543 14.23 -12.04 15.03
CA SER A 543 15.17 -11.25 14.22
C SER A 543 15.75 -10.03 14.96
N ARG A 544 15.13 -9.61 16.06
CA ARG A 544 15.62 -8.48 16.88
C ARG A 544 15.21 -8.62 18.33
N THR A 545 16.04 -8.08 19.22
CA THR A 545 15.71 -7.94 20.64
C THR A 545 14.57 -6.96 20.82
N VAL A 546 13.50 -7.35 21.52
CA VAL A 546 12.36 -6.49 21.85
C VAL A 546 11.79 -6.91 23.20
N TYR A 547 11.43 -5.92 24.03
CA TYR A 547 10.65 -6.10 25.24
C TYR A 547 9.22 -5.61 25.01
N TYR A 548 8.23 -6.38 25.46
CA TYR A 548 6.82 -6.07 25.24
C TYR A 548 6.14 -5.75 26.58
N PHE A 549 5.55 -4.56 26.69
CA PHE A 549 4.73 -4.14 27.82
C PHE A 549 3.37 -3.63 27.34
N SER A 550 2.42 -3.46 28.26
CA SER A 550 1.11 -2.85 27.98
C SER A 550 0.94 -1.53 28.73
N LEU A 551 0.29 -0.54 28.10
CA LEU A 551 -0.11 0.72 28.73
C LEU A 551 -1.44 1.21 28.15
N ASN A 552 -2.54 0.86 28.83
CA ASN A 552 -3.88 1.10 28.31
C ASN A 552 -4.60 2.33 28.91
N ASP A 553 -4.04 2.94 29.95
CA ASP A 553 -4.61 4.12 30.63
C ASP A 553 -3.51 4.95 31.31
N THR A 554 -3.88 6.09 31.88
CA THR A 554 -2.98 7.07 32.53
C THR A 554 -2.90 6.91 34.06
N ARG A 555 -3.71 6.04 34.68
CA ARG A 555 -3.91 5.98 36.15
C ARG A 555 -2.65 5.65 36.95
N HIS A 556 -1.66 5.03 36.33
CA HIS A 556 -0.48 4.49 37.01
C HIS A 556 0.86 4.88 36.36
N LEU A 557 0.92 5.99 35.61
CA LEU A 557 2.13 6.40 34.88
C LEU A 557 3.36 6.54 35.79
N ASP A 558 3.21 7.06 37.02
CA ASP A 558 4.34 7.15 37.95
C ASP A 558 4.85 5.80 38.44
N ARG A 559 3.95 4.85 38.69
CA ARG A 559 4.34 3.48 39.02
C ARG A 559 5.06 2.84 37.84
N VAL A 560 4.54 3.02 36.62
CA VAL A 560 5.18 2.55 35.38
C VAL A 560 6.59 3.15 35.25
N ARG A 561 6.76 4.45 35.45
CA ARG A 561 8.06 5.14 35.41
C ARG A 561 9.05 4.56 36.43
N ARG A 562 8.63 4.37 37.69
CA ARG A 562 9.49 3.77 38.73
C ARG A 562 9.90 2.34 38.38
N LYS A 563 8.96 1.53 37.88
CA LYS A 563 9.24 0.14 37.47
C LYS A 563 10.12 0.07 36.21
N TYR A 564 9.95 0.99 35.27
CA TYR A 564 10.78 1.09 34.07
C TYR A 564 12.26 1.33 34.42
N LYS A 565 12.54 2.15 35.44
CA LYS A 565 13.91 2.40 35.92
C LYS A 565 14.64 1.12 36.36
N LEU A 566 13.92 0.10 36.85
CA LEU A 566 14.51 -1.17 37.29
C LEU A 566 15.12 -1.97 36.13
N MET A 567 14.70 -1.70 34.89
CA MET A 567 15.22 -2.37 33.70
C MET A 567 16.49 -1.71 33.13
N SER A 568 16.79 -0.48 33.55
CA SER A 568 17.97 0.28 33.10
C SER A 568 18.11 0.34 31.57
N PHE A 569 16.99 0.53 30.86
CA PHE A 569 16.99 0.63 29.40
C PHE A 569 17.73 1.89 28.92
N SER A 570 18.35 1.77 27.75
CA SER A 570 19.01 2.84 27.00
C SER A 570 18.19 3.22 25.76
N PRO A 571 18.49 4.35 25.10
CA PRO A 571 17.87 4.71 23.82
C PRO A 571 18.09 3.69 22.67
N LYS A 572 19.06 2.77 22.81
CA LYS A 572 19.34 1.71 21.83
C LYS A 572 18.46 0.46 22.00
N ASP A 573 17.84 0.30 23.16
CA ASP A 573 16.93 -0.81 23.42
C ASP A 573 15.62 -0.63 22.60
N ASN A 574 14.94 -1.74 22.33
CA ASN A 574 13.62 -1.73 21.68
C ASN A 574 12.57 -2.15 22.70
N VAL A 575 11.80 -1.20 23.20
CA VAL A 575 10.77 -1.46 24.22
C VAL A 575 9.41 -1.06 23.66
N GLU A 576 8.65 -2.06 23.19
CA GLU A 576 7.33 -1.84 22.61
C GLU A 576 6.27 -1.82 23.72
N PHE A 577 5.47 -0.75 23.74
CA PHE A 577 4.26 -0.68 24.54
C PHE A 577 3.03 -0.85 23.66
N VAL A 578 2.28 -1.91 23.91
CA VAL A 578 0.96 -2.10 23.32
C VAL A 578 -0.01 -1.17 24.04
N CYS A 579 -0.59 -0.24 23.28
CA CYS A 579 -1.57 0.73 23.76
C CYS A 579 -2.88 0.52 23.03
N MET A 580 -3.90 0.12 23.78
CA MET A 580 -5.27 0.10 23.25
C MET A 580 -5.81 1.53 23.11
N TYR A 581 -6.56 1.78 22.03
CA TYR A 581 -7.30 3.02 21.81
C TYR A 581 -8.75 2.73 21.40
N GLY A 582 -9.62 3.73 21.57
CA GLY A 582 -11.01 3.64 21.16
C GLY A 582 -11.87 2.70 22.02
N TYR A 583 -11.50 2.52 23.30
CA TYR A 583 -12.32 1.87 24.32
C TYR A 583 -12.92 2.92 25.26
N ASP A 584 -12.13 3.44 26.20
CA ASP A 584 -12.58 4.35 27.25
C ASP A 584 -11.61 5.51 27.55
N THR A 585 -10.58 5.70 26.72
CA THR A 585 -9.63 6.82 26.85
C THR A 585 -10.09 8.05 26.06
N THR A 586 -9.71 9.24 26.52
CA THR A 586 -9.85 10.51 25.78
C THR A 586 -8.65 10.78 24.89
N LEU A 587 -8.76 11.75 23.97
CA LEU A 587 -7.62 12.21 23.17
C LEU A 587 -6.49 12.75 24.06
N ALA A 588 -6.82 13.46 25.13
CA ALA A 588 -5.85 13.99 26.09
C ALA A 588 -5.06 12.87 26.78
N GLU A 589 -5.75 11.81 27.20
CA GLU A 589 -5.10 10.63 27.80
C GLU A 589 -4.23 9.87 26.79
N ASP A 590 -4.67 9.74 25.55
CA ASP A 590 -3.88 9.13 24.47
C ASP A 590 -2.60 9.95 24.21
N ALA A 591 -2.72 11.27 24.09
CA ALA A 591 -1.59 12.19 23.94
C ALA A 591 -0.62 12.08 25.14
N GLU A 592 -1.14 12.06 26.37
CA GLU A 592 -0.35 11.91 27.59
C GLU A 592 0.42 10.59 27.60
N ARG A 593 -0.23 9.46 27.31
CA ARG A 593 0.43 8.15 27.23
C ARG A 593 1.57 8.16 26.22
N PHE A 594 1.35 8.70 25.03
CA PHE A 594 2.38 8.70 23.99
C PHE A 594 3.52 9.66 24.30
N ARG A 595 3.22 10.83 24.88
CA ARG A 595 4.23 11.77 25.39
C ARG A 595 5.07 11.11 26.47
N PHE A 596 4.44 10.46 27.44
CA PHE A 596 5.09 9.70 28.50
C PHE A 596 6.05 8.65 27.93
N LEU A 597 5.59 7.84 26.98
CA LEU A 597 6.43 6.83 26.33
C LEU A 597 7.59 7.46 25.57
N ARG A 598 7.39 8.61 24.91
CA ARG A 598 8.45 9.28 24.16
C ARG A 598 9.60 9.77 25.04
N PHE A 599 9.35 10.01 26.33
CA PHE A 599 10.37 10.36 27.33
C PHE A 599 11.13 9.15 27.89
N LEU A 600 10.63 7.93 27.71
CA LEU A 600 11.30 6.72 28.22
C LEU A 600 12.38 6.22 27.24
N PRO A 601 13.61 5.95 27.71
CA PRO A 601 14.70 5.45 26.85
C PRO A 601 14.33 4.16 26.10
N GLY A 602 14.37 4.18 24.77
CA GLY A 602 14.12 3.01 23.92
C GLY A 602 12.64 2.61 23.78
N ALA A 603 11.73 3.31 24.46
CA ALA A 603 10.30 3.02 24.40
C ALA A 603 9.64 3.55 23.12
N TYR A 604 8.70 2.78 22.59
CA TYR A 604 7.85 3.18 21.48
C TYR A 604 6.48 2.52 21.56
N VAL A 605 5.51 3.13 20.88
CA VAL A 605 4.13 2.67 20.90
C VAL A 605 3.82 1.68 19.77
N PHE A 606 3.00 0.68 20.10
CA PHE A 606 2.21 -0.11 19.17
C PHE A 606 0.73 0.08 19.51
N VAL A 607 0.01 0.77 18.65
CA VAL A 607 -1.41 1.06 18.86
C VAL A 607 -2.30 -0.08 18.35
N GLN A 608 -3.29 -0.46 19.15
CA GLN A 608 -4.31 -1.45 18.82
C GLN A 608 -5.70 -0.89 19.07
N ARG A 609 -6.56 -0.90 18.04
CA ARG A 609 -7.96 -0.48 18.23
C ARG A 609 -8.68 -1.51 19.08
N TYR A 610 -9.47 -1.05 20.04
CA TYR A 610 -10.41 -1.88 20.75
C TYR A 610 -11.38 -2.58 19.78
N GLN A 611 -11.52 -3.89 19.96
CA GLN A 611 -12.50 -4.72 19.26
C GLN A 611 -13.33 -5.42 20.32
N PRO A 612 -14.62 -5.07 20.45
CA PRO A 612 -15.48 -5.71 21.45
C PRO A 612 -15.54 -7.21 21.22
N ILE A 613 -15.37 -7.96 22.30
CA ILE A 613 -15.63 -9.40 22.38
C ILE A 613 -17.12 -9.60 22.70
N PRO A 614 -17.71 -10.79 22.42
CA PRO A 614 -19.09 -11.07 22.81
C PRO A 614 -19.32 -10.79 24.30
N GLY A 615 -20.27 -9.93 24.62
CA GLY A 615 -20.61 -9.53 25.99
C GLY A 615 -19.70 -8.47 26.63
N ALA A 616 -18.66 -7.96 25.94
CA ALA A 616 -17.87 -6.84 26.47
C ALA A 616 -18.57 -5.48 26.27
N PRO A 617 -18.21 -4.47 27.09
CA PRO A 617 -18.81 -3.14 27.01
C PRO A 617 -18.59 -2.49 25.63
N ALA A 618 -19.58 -1.69 25.21
CA ALA A 618 -19.43 -0.81 24.06
C ALA A 618 -18.32 0.24 24.33
N PRO A 619 -17.64 0.74 23.28
CA PRO A 619 -16.73 1.87 23.43
C PRO A 619 -17.42 3.10 24.03
N SER A 620 -16.78 3.75 25.00
CA SER A 620 -17.19 5.04 25.55
C SER A 620 -16.40 6.16 24.88
N LEU A 621 -16.97 6.72 23.80
CA LEU A 621 -16.29 7.75 22.97
C LEU A 621 -16.95 9.13 23.04
N ALA A 622 -18.05 9.29 23.78
CA ALA A 622 -18.81 10.54 23.84
C ALA A 622 -17.96 11.73 24.33
N LYS A 623 -16.97 11.47 25.18
CA LYS A 623 -16.03 12.46 25.72
C LYS A 623 -14.61 12.32 25.15
N PHE A 624 -14.48 11.69 23.97
CA PHE A 624 -13.16 11.46 23.39
C PHE A 624 -12.45 12.78 23.06
N PHE A 625 -13.19 13.73 22.48
CA PHE A 625 -12.71 15.09 22.25
C PHE A 625 -13.22 16.03 23.34
N ASP A 626 -12.35 16.91 23.79
CA ASP A 626 -12.67 18.07 24.62
C ASP A 626 -12.60 19.36 23.77
N ASP A 627 -12.69 20.52 24.43
CA ASP A 627 -12.56 21.85 23.84
C ASP A 627 -11.17 22.13 23.26
N LYS A 628 -10.16 21.31 23.58
CA LYS A 628 -8.76 21.45 23.13
C LYS A 628 -8.35 20.44 22.06
N ALA A 629 -9.33 19.84 21.38
CA ALA A 629 -9.08 18.78 20.39
C ALA A 629 -8.05 19.19 19.31
N ASP A 630 -8.11 20.42 18.80
CA ASP A 630 -7.18 20.93 17.78
C ASP A 630 -5.73 21.00 18.33
N GLU A 631 -5.55 21.58 19.51
CA GLU A 631 -4.24 21.70 20.19
C GLU A 631 -3.64 20.32 20.50
N LEU A 632 -4.46 19.39 21.01
CA LEU A 632 -4.04 18.03 21.34
C LEU A 632 -3.66 17.23 20.09
N ILE A 633 -4.36 17.42 18.97
CA ILE A 633 -3.98 16.80 17.70
C ILE A 633 -2.64 17.36 17.21
N ASP A 634 -2.44 18.67 17.30
CA ASP A 634 -1.18 19.32 16.92
C ASP A 634 0.01 18.87 17.79
N GLU A 635 -0.22 18.64 19.08
CA GLU A 635 0.74 18.01 19.97
C GLU A 635 1.03 16.57 19.53
N LEU A 636 -0.02 15.76 19.36
CA LEU A 636 0.05 14.36 19.01
C LEU A 636 0.88 14.10 17.74
N ILE A 637 0.67 14.89 16.68
CA ILE A 637 1.39 14.70 15.40
C ILE A 637 2.88 15.08 15.46
N ARG A 638 3.31 15.77 16.52
CA ARG A 638 4.72 16.09 16.81
C ARG A 638 5.40 14.97 17.62
N ILE A 639 4.65 14.08 18.25
CA ILE A 639 5.19 12.91 18.94
C ILE A 639 5.62 11.86 17.89
N VAL A 640 6.93 11.75 17.67
CA VAL A 640 7.50 10.84 16.67
C VAL A 640 8.34 9.75 17.32
N PHE A 641 8.00 8.49 17.00
CA PHE A 641 8.75 7.29 17.39
C PHE A 641 9.54 6.74 16.18
N PRO A 642 10.88 6.81 16.19
CA PRO A 642 11.71 6.33 15.06
C PRO A 642 11.43 4.88 14.63
N GLN A 643 11.02 4.03 15.57
CA GLN A 643 10.89 2.59 15.39
C GLN A 643 9.56 2.16 14.73
N ASN A 644 8.44 2.89 14.91
CA ASN A 644 7.12 2.35 14.58
C ASN A 644 6.00 3.37 14.22
N MET A 645 6.30 4.43 13.47
CA MET A 645 5.25 5.37 13.02
C MET A 645 4.15 4.72 12.14
N LYS A 646 4.40 3.54 11.56
CA LYS A 646 3.40 2.81 10.77
C LYS A 646 2.21 2.35 11.61
N SER A 647 2.41 1.99 12.88
CA SER A 647 1.30 1.66 13.76
C SER A 647 0.46 2.90 14.07
N MET A 648 1.12 4.01 14.42
CA MET A 648 0.48 5.30 14.71
C MET A 648 -0.36 5.83 13.54
N GLU A 649 0.05 5.59 12.29
CA GLU A 649 -0.76 5.97 11.12
C GLU A 649 -2.20 5.39 11.17
N LYS A 650 -2.39 4.19 11.74
CA LYS A 650 -3.73 3.62 11.92
C LYS A 650 -4.56 4.37 12.96
N TYR A 651 -3.93 4.79 14.05
CA TYR A 651 -4.56 5.61 15.07
C TYR A 651 -4.92 6.99 14.51
N TYR A 652 -3.99 7.65 13.81
CA TYR A 652 -4.25 8.94 13.15
C TYR A 652 -5.41 8.90 12.16
N ARG A 653 -5.54 7.83 11.37
CA ARG A 653 -6.69 7.65 10.47
C ARG A 653 -8.00 7.51 11.24
N TRP A 654 -7.98 6.79 12.36
CA TRP A 654 -9.16 6.65 13.22
C TRP A 654 -9.54 7.98 13.88
N VAL A 655 -8.59 8.71 14.47
CA VAL A 655 -8.82 10.05 15.04
C VAL A 655 -9.31 11.02 13.97
N SER A 656 -8.71 11.02 12.78
CA SER A 656 -9.12 11.91 11.69
C SER A 656 -10.53 11.64 11.19
N GLN A 657 -10.97 10.38 11.18
CA GLN A 657 -12.36 10.04 10.83
C GLN A 657 -13.33 10.46 11.94
N LEU A 658 -12.99 10.15 13.20
CA LEU A 658 -13.83 10.51 14.34
C LEU A 658 -13.96 12.04 14.45
N TYR A 659 -12.86 12.78 14.30
CA TYR A 659 -12.83 14.24 14.28
C TYR A 659 -13.73 14.82 13.18
N ALA A 660 -13.66 14.28 11.97
CA ALA A 660 -14.48 14.77 10.87
C ALA A 660 -15.99 14.53 11.08
N ILE A 661 -16.35 13.43 11.74
CA ILE A 661 -17.73 13.15 12.13
C ILE A 661 -18.17 14.09 13.25
N THR A 662 -17.32 14.35 14.25
CA THR A 662 -17.66 15.16 15.42
C THR A 662 -17.76 16.65 15.11
N PHE A 663 -16.82 17.19 14.32
CA PHE A 663 -16.69 18.64 14.09
C PHE A 663 -17.09 19.07 12.68
N GLU A 664 -17.54 18.13 11.83
CA GLU A 664 -17.92 18.37 10.42
C GLU A 664 -16.84 19.08 9.57
N LYS A 665 -15.58 19.00 10.01
CA LYS A 665 -14.42 19.62 9.35
C LYS A 665 -13.20 18.70 9.40
N LEU A 666 -12.19 18.97 8.57
CA LEU A 666 -10.94 18.21 8.55
C LEU A 666 -9.83 18.92 9.33
N HIS A 667 -9.15 18.21 10.21
CA HIS A 667 -7.90 18.69 10.79
C HIS A 667 -6.73 18.49 9.80
N MET A 668 -6.37 19.52 9.03
CA MET A 668 -5.41 19.39 7.94
C MET A 668 -3.99 18.97 8.39
N GLY A 669 -3.52 19.41 9.58
CA GLY A 669 -2.24 18.95 10.14
C GLY A 669 -2.17 17.42 10.35
N LEU A 670 -3.27 16.80 10.76
CA LEU A 670 -3.38 15.36 10.93
C LEU A 670 -3.44 14.63 9.59
N VAL A 671 -4.24 15.13 8.65
CA VAL A 671 -4.30 14.60 7.27
C VAL A 671 -2.91 14.63 6.63
N ASP A 672 -2.20 15.75 6.76
CA ASP A 672 -0.85 15.92 6.23
C ASP A 672 0.14 14.96 6.88
N THR A 673 -0.03 14.69 8.17
CA THR A 673 0.78 13.72 8.92
C THR A 673 0.54 12.29 8.47
N ILE A 674 -0.72 11.89 8.26
CA ILE A 674 -1.10 10.56 7.73
C ILE A 674 -0.40 10.27 6.39
N PHE A 675 -0.30 11.29 5.53
CA PHE A 675 0.29 11.17 4.20
C PHE A 675 1.73 11.69 4.11
N ARG A 676 2.37 12.01 5.24
CA ARG A 676 3.72 12.62 5.27
C ARG A 676 4.75 11.77 4.56
N TYR A 677 4.75 10.45 4.79
CA TYR A 677 5.77 9.54 4.27
C TYR A 677 5.26 8.54 3.23
N ASN A 678 4.03 8.05 3.38
CA ASN A 678 3.48 6.95 2.58
C ASN A 678 2.23 7.39 1.81
N ASN A 679 2.02 6.80 0.63
CA ASN A 679 0.78 6.92 -0.14
C ASN A 679 0.30 8.37 -0.37
N ARG A 680 1.20 9.36 -0.51
CA ARG A 680 0.84 10.79 -0.73
C ARG A 680 -0.23 11.00 -1.79
N HIS A 681 -0.19 10.19 -2.84
CA HIS A 681 -1.15 10.21 -3.94
C HIS A 681 -2.59 9.83 -3.59
N ASP A 682 -2.81 9.21 -2.43
CA ASP A 682 -4.13 8.87 -1.92
C ASP A 682 -4.71 9.95 -1.01
N LYS A 683 -3.96 11.03 -0.71
CA LYS A 683 -4.40 12.13 0.16
C LYS A 683 -5.72 12.74 -0.30
N GLY A 684 -5.85 13.14 -1.56
CA GLY A 684 -7.05 13.80 -2.07
C GLY A 684 -8.25 12.86 -2.11
N ARG A 685 -8.01 11.57 -2.38
CA ARG A 685 -9.05 10.53 -2.29
C ARG A 685 -9.52 10.33 -0.86
N TYR A 686 -8.60 10.38 0.09
CA TYR A 686 -8.92 10.30 1.52
C TYR A 686 -9.72 11.52 1.96
N ILE A 687 -9.28 12.73 1.61
CA ILE A 687 -10.01 13.99 1.89
C ILE A 687 -11.43 13.90 1.34
N ALA A 688 -11.59 13.53 0.06
CA ALA A 688 -12.91 13.41 -0.56
C ALA A 688 -13.79 12.34 0.11
N SER A 689 -13.19 11.23 0.53
CA SER A 689 -13.89 10.15 1.24
C SER A 689 -14.34 10.56 2.64
N VAL A 690 -13.50 11.27 3.39
CA VAL A 690 -13.81 11.69 4.77
C VAL A 690 -14.79 12.86 4.76
N ALA A 691 -14.69 13.77 3.79
CA ALA A 691 -15.63 14.88 3.62
C ALA A 691 -16.98 14.47 3.00
N GLY A 692 -17.22 13.19 2.70
CA GLY A 692 -18.45 12.72 2.07
C GLY A 692 -18.70 13.22 0.64
N THR A 693 -17.72 13.89 0.02
CA THR A 693 -17.85 14.49 -1.33
C THR A 693 -17.66 13.48 -2.46
N ARG A 694 -17.38 12.22 -2.13
CA ARG A 694 -17.31 11.12 -3.08
C ARG A 694 -18.64 10.38 -3.09
N LYS A 695 -19.44 10.58 -4.14
CA LYS A 695 -20.50 9.62 -4.51
C LYS A 695 -19.82 8.29 -4.87
N GLU A 696 -20.25 7.20 -4.23
CA GLU A 696 -19.73 5.84 -4.48
C GLU A 696 -19.91 5.39 -5.93
#